data_AF-A0A7C1G5U7-F1
#
_entry.id   AF-A0A7C1G5U7-F1
#
_cell.length_a   1.000
_cell.length_b   1.000
_cell.length_c   1.000
_cell.angle_alpha   90.00
_cell.angle_beta   90.00
_cell.angle_gamma   90.00
#
_symmetry.space_group_name_H-M   'P 1'
#
loop_
_entity.id
_entity.type
_entity.pdbx_description
1 polymer ?
#
loop_
_entity_poly.entity_id
_entity_poly.type
_entity_poly.pdbx_seq_one_letter_code
_entity_poly.pdbx_strand_id
1 'polypeptide(L)'
;MYKRYTVIMLLTLIVLLSQPGWVYACGGKDVILSEDPALVVQNDRFDDQGNLLIQKSKANISPALAQAIVTGFLKKAMSDPPLPLTFRKLEKVHGKLIYQFQSQPLSDYNGKYHLGPVNFIVDRLVLDVDAATGNLYLANGCGAAPGQLLYKYNPSDFKAMTTSIQPTLISNNTNFIARRTGNSIKIDGRIGPEEWKNTGHKYFYLGTYKPHAPSQPHRKAYYYAEVWSQIDDGNIYFAVKTDTPYWVALMFKDEPNLGMLGSYRDAKVMKSNGEISDRYFTQRKDKSFYLAFDKKDHILSKGSYQGDFYTYEFAFPLKSNDPEDVAFEEGKAYNMLLLVGNTLDHYGIFTLNKAHANHDHSRNNKEHTDVWASNEETIRIGSPADRDIYGNPVRPVLASYVSGFDPAKDNNHFHYAGASIQDFNKRASKTRFISWLSVILSLFGAGIIMIRFRSSPPDRIKQAAGGRDLLKIKWFRRLVTYKYFRYIFIIPTLAVFLLIIYLGFFDIQDGRRNIATVFTWTLWWSLLIFSFIIAGRLWCMMCPFAALGDLSQKFISLNRKLPRRLQNMGFQTLAFVLLTWAFAITAFSSKPVITAVVIVSILIAAVIFSMIYQRRSFCRHICPIGAVIGIYSMVSPIELRAAKEDRCTAHGEKTCRDACPMLESPYQMDNNVYCNFCMKCQPACPSRNLSLRLRTFGKDIYDSLHKSCSEALASLFLLGVVIVETLAMTSSWRPLKATLGIWTGISSPALLYSIIFFFVVLLPVGIFYLICYILKLWLGKEQFRTQGLFTEFAFLFIPMGIALHLAHNIQHLFIEGPIVVPATVRFLQGIGIGTSLFLNWNPPPLLGLEPIFFIQMSIIVGGLGFTMFVMYRKLRRFRWPLKQAYKTVVVMSLYALIVVLTSIYMLGLPMSARHVH
;
A
#
# COMPACT_ATOMS: atom_id res chain seq x y z
N MET A 1 19.05 41.81 -6.21
CA MET A 1 18.39 40.91 -5.22
C MET A 1 18.23 39.47 -5.72
N TYR A 2 17.55 39.22 -6.85
CA TYR A 2 17.07 37.88 -7.28
C TYR A 2 18.01 36.66 -7.05
N LYS A 3 19.31 36.75 -7.32
CA LYS A 3 20.24 35.61 -7.17
C LYS A 3 20.32 34.99 -5.75
N ARG A 4 20.05 35.74 -4.67
CA ARG A 4 20.14 35.18 -3.30
C ARG A 4 18.96 34.24 -2.98
N TYR A 5 17.75 34.57 -3.42
CA TYR A 5 16.56 33.77 -3.11
C TYR A 5 16.60 32.37 -3.71
N THR A 6 17.09 32.21 -4.95
CA THR A 6 17.21 30.89 -5.60
C THR A 6 18.19 29.97 -4.85
N VAL A 7 19.28 30.51 -4.29
CA VAL A 7 20.26 29.74 -3.52
C VAL A 7 19.71 29.36 -2.15
N ILE A 8 19.01 30.28 -1.47
CA ILE A 8 18.37 30.02 -0.17
C ILE A 8 17.29 28.93 -0.31
N MET A 9 16.47 28.97 -1.37
CA MET A 9 15.42 27.97 -1.63
C MET A 9 15.98 26.57 -1.95
N LEU A 10 17.16 26.48 -2.58
CA LEU A 10 17.87 25.22 -2.80
C LEU A 10 18.50 24.68 -1.51
N LEU A 11 19.05 25.55 -0.67
CA LEU A 11 19.65 25.15 0.62
C LEU A 11 18.59 24.67 1.62
N THR A 12 17.43 25.33 1.74
CA THR A 12 16.33 24.83 2.60
C THR A 12 15.81 23.48 2.14
N LEU A 13 15.74 23.22 0.82
CA LEU A 13 15.35 21.91 0.30
C LEU A 13 16.36 20.80 0.65
N ILE A 14 17.66 21.12 0.69
CA ILE A 14 18.72 20.18 1.06
C ILE A 14 18.70 19.89 2.57
N VAL A 15 18.55 20.92 3.41
CA VAL A 15 18.49 20.77 4.88
C VAL A 15 17.27 19.97 5.32
N LEU A 16 16.14 20.09 4.62
CA LEU A 16 14.94 19.26 4.85
C LEU A 16 15.10 17.78 4.47
N LEU A 17 16.16 17.40 3.74
CA LEU A 17 16.42 16.02 3.30
C LEU A 17 17.53 15.31 4.10
N SER A 18 18.24 16.02 4.99
CA SER A 18 19.51 15.59 5.57
C SER A 18 19.48 15.28 7.07
N GLN A 19 18.42 14.62 7.58
CA GLN A 19 18.36 14.11 8.96
C GLN A 19 17.86 12.65 9.03
N PRO A 20 18.48 11.81 9.87
CA PRO A 20 17.90 10.55 10.34
C PRO A 20 18.04 10.39 11.87
N GLY A 21 17.00 10.71 12.63
CA GLY A 21 16.93 10.35 14.05
C GLY A 21 16.69 8.85 14.21
N TRP A 22 17.46 8.19 15.08
CA TRP A 22 17.22 6.79 15.49
C TRP A 22 16.43 6.79 16.81
N VAL A 23 15.53 5.82 16.98
CA VAL A 23 14.79 5.58 18.24
C VAL A 23 14.85 4.09 18.55
N TYR A 24 15.25 3.73 19.76
CA TYR A 24 15.25 2.35 20.25
C TYR A 24 13.86 1.97 20.77
N ALA A 25 13.41 0.74 20.47
CA ALA A 25 12.05 0.30 20.74
C ALA A 25 11.88 -0.30 22.16
N CYS A 26 11.39 0.55 23.07
CA CYS A 26 10.24 0.26 23.93
C CYS A 26 10.26 -1.02 24.79
N GLY A 27 10.61 -0.85 26.07
CA GLY A 27 10.18 -1.68 27.19
C GLY A 27 9.98 -0.78 28.42
N GLY A 28 8.82 -0.89 29.07
CA GLY A 28 8.51 -0.22 30.33
C GLY A 28 8.57 -1.20 31.50
N LYS A 29 8.59 -0.67 32.73
CA LYS A 29 8.38 -1.41 33.99
C LYS A 29 7.66 -0.51 34.97
N ASP A 30 6.62 -0.99 35.66
CA ASP A 30 6.04 -0.27 36.80
C ASP A 30 7.08 -0.15 37.93
N VAL A 31 6.98 0.94 38.70
CA VAL A 31 8.01 1.34 39.66
C VAL A 31 7.43 1.53 41.06
N ILE A 32 8.04 0.86 42.04
CA ILE A 32 7.88 1.20 43.46
C ILE A 32 9.06 2.08 43.89
N LEU A 33 8.74 3.21 44.51
CA LEU A 33 9.73 4.18 45.00
C LEU A 33 10.14 3.83 46.44
N SER A 34 11.29 3.17 46.58
CA SER A 34 11.84 2.79 47.88
C SER A 34 12.90 3.78 48.38
N GLU A 35 13.09 3.81 49.70
CA GLU A 35 14.19 4.49 50.38
C GLU A 35 15.19 3.50 51.00
N ASP A 36 14.91 2.19 50.97
CA ASP A 36 15.78 1.14 51.53
C ASP A 36 17.10 1.02 50.72
N PRO A 37 18.28 1.25 51.33
CA PRO A 37 19.56 1.12 50.63
C PRO A 37 19.91 -0.32 50.21
N ALA A 38 19.50 -1.33 50.97
CA ALA A 38 19.83 -2.73 50.71
C ALA A 38 19.10 -3.28 49.48
N LEU A 39 17.90 -2.76 49.20
CA LEU A 39 17.10 -3.13 48.04
C LEU A 39 17.54 -2.46 46.73
N VAL A 40 18.36 -1.39 46.77
CA VAL A 40 18.73 -0.60 45.57
C VAL A 40 20.25 -0.46 45.36
N VAL A 41 21.02 -1.48 45.76
CA VAL A 41 22.47 -1.53 45.53
C VAL A 41 22.77 -1.73 44.03
N GLN A 42 23.40 -0.70 43.43
CA GLN A 42 23.88 -0.56 42.04
C GLN A 42 23.29 -1.51 40.97
N ASN A 43 22.50 -0.91 40.08
CA ASN A 43 21.66 -1.48 39.01
C ASN A 43 20.28 -1.95 39.49
N ASP A 44 19.26 -1.11 39.21
CA ASP A 44 17.87 -1.46 38.92
C ASP A 44 17.42 -2.89 39.30
N ARG A 45 17.12 -3.13 40.59
CA ARG A 45 16.57 -4.41 41.11
C ARG A 45 15.05 -4.47 41.03
N PHE A 46 14.51 -5.68 41.14
CA PHE A 46 13.07 -5.94 41.24
C PHE A 46 12.67 -6.39 42.66
N ASP A 47 11.37 -6.34 42.97
CA ASP A 47 10.77 -6.97 44.14
C ASP A 47 10.14 -8.35 43.81
N ASP A 48 9.61 -9.03 44.84
CA ASP A 48 8.95 -10.34 44.74
C ASP A 48 7.63 -10.32 43.93
N GLN A 49 7.15 -9.14 43.53
CA GLN A 49 5.96 -8.92 42.71
C GLN A 49 6.30 -8.49 41.27
N GLY A 50 7.59 -8.43 40.91
CA GLY A 50 8.06 -8.05 39.57
C GLY A 50 8.14 -6.54 39.32
N ASN A 51 7.88 -5.68 40.31
CA ASN A 51 8.01 -4.23 40.15
C ASN A 51 9.49 -3.80 40.20
N LEU A 52 9.84 -2.75 39.47
CA LEU A 52 11.20 -2.21 39.50
C LEU A 52 11.38 -1.29 40.72
N LEU A 53 12.30 -1.64 41.62
CA LEU A 53 12.63 -0.84 42.78
C LEU A 53 13.56 0.31 42.41
N ILE A 54 13.12 1.54 42.67
CA ILE A 54 13.89 2.75 42.39
C ILE A 54 13.97 3.63 43.64
N GLN A 55 15.16 4.18 43.89
CA GLN A 55 15.37 5.25 44.88
C GLN A 55 14.41 6.42 44.61
N LYS A 56 13.54 6.71 45.60
CA LYS A 56 12.57 7.81 45.59
C LYS A 56 13.17 9.18 45.23
N SER A 57 14.43 9.41 45.55
CA SER A 57 15.20 10.62 45.19
C SER A 57 15.35 10.87 43.67
N LYS A 58 14.97 9.93 42.81
CA LYS A 58 14.92 10.12 41.35
C LYS A 58 13.59 10.73 40.86
N ALA A 59 12.62 10.95 41.75
CA ALA A 59 11.32 11.57 41.48
C ALA A 59 11.23 12.98 42.11
N ASN A 60 11.84 13.98 41.46
CA ASN A 60 11.82 15.38 41.90
C ASN A 60 10.43 16.05 41.88
N ILE A 61 9.50 15.51 41.09
CA ILE A 61 8.14 16.02 40.91
C ILE A 61 7.18 15.15 41.72
N SER A 62 6.46 15.76 42.66
CA SER A 62 5.38 15.06 43.38
C SER A 62 4.19 14.78 42.46
N PRO A 63 3.38 13.74 42.72
CA PRO A 63 2.27 13.41 41.81
C PRO A 63 1.16 14.46 41.79
N ALA A 64 0.92 15.15 42.91
CA ALA A 64 0.03 16.29 42.99
C ALA A 64 0.50 17.44 42.07
N LEU A 65 1.81 17.70 42.03
CA LEU A 65 2.40 18.68 41.10
C LEU A 65 2.31 18.17 39.65
N ALA A 66 2.55 16.88 39.39
CA ALA A 66 2.39 16.30 38.05
C ALA A 66 0.95 16.46 37.53
N GLN A 67 -0.07 16.13 38.33
CA GLN A 67 -1.47 16.29 37.95
C GLN A 67 -1.83 17.78 37.74
N ALA A 68 -1.29 18.69 38.55
CA ALA A 68 -1.44 20.13 38.35
C ALA A 68 -0.80 20.61 37.03
N ILE A 69 0.38 20.10 36.67
CA ILE A 69 1.05 20.39 35.39
C ILE A 69 0.16 19.99 34.21
N VAL A 70 -0.36 18.75 34.17
CA VAL A 70 -1.22 18.31 33.04
C VAL A 70 -2.54 19.09 33.01
N THR A 71 -3.18 19.27 34.17
CA THR A 71 -4.48 19.96 34.27
C THR A 71 -4.36 21.43 33.88
N GLY A 72 -3.30 22.10 34.33
CA GLY A 72 -3.00 23.49 33.99
C GLY A 72 -2.62 23.67 32.52
N PHE A 73 -1.86 22.73 31.94
CA PHE A 73 -1.58 22.71 30.51
C PHE A 73 -2.87 22.60 29.69
N LEU A 74 -3.75 21.64 30.01
CA LEU A 74 -5.01 21.45 29.27
C LEU A 74 -5.93 22.68 29.39
N LYS A 75 -6.10 23.25 30.59
CA LYS A 75 -6.88 24.49 30.81
C LYS A 75 -6.33 25.71 30.06
N LYS A 76 -5.05 25.70 29.68
CA LYS A 76 -4.38 26.76 28.90
C LYS A 76 -4.38 26.47 27.39
N ALA A 77 -4.40 25.19 27.00
CA ALA A 77 -4.35 24.75 25.61
C ALA A 77 -5.72 24.51 24.97
N MET A 78 -6.79 24.35 25.77
CA MET A 78 -8.15 24.03 25.32
C MET A 78 -9.18 24.91 26.03
N SER A 79 -10.15 25.44 25.28
CA SER A 79 -11.25 26.23 25.82
C SER A 79 -12.25 25.39 26.64
N ASP A 80 -12.43 24.13 26.25
CA ASP A 80 -13.17 23.11 26.98
C ASP A 80 -12.26 21.87 27.16
N PRO A 81 -11.52 21.78 28.29
CA PRO A 81 -10.53 20.73 28.50
C PRO A 81 -11.18 19.42 29.01
N PRO A 82 -10.76 18.23 28.55
CA PRO A 82 -11.41 16.94 28.81
C PRO A 82 -11.10 16.37 30.21
N LEU A 83 -11.54 17.12 31.23
CA LEU A 83 -11.36 16.87 32.65
C LEU A 83 -12.58 16.15 33.27
N PRO A 84 -12.44 15.46 34.41
CA PRO A 84 -11.21 15.21 35.16
C PRO A 84 -10.28 14.21 34.46
N LEU A 85 -8.98 14.32 34.72
CA LEU A 85 -7.99 13.34 34.29
C LEU A 85 -7.97 12.15 35.24
N THR A 86 -7.94 10.95 34.69
CA THR A 86 -7.70 9.69 35.40
C THR A 86 -6.20 9.41 35.41
N PHE A 87 -5.59 9.24 36.58
CA PHE A 87 -4.24 8.68 36.67
C PHE A 87 -4.27 7.19 36.31
N ARG A 88 -3.26 6.71 35.60
CA ARG A 88 -3.11 5.29 35.25
C ARG A 88 -2.06 4.62 36.12
N LYS A 89 -0.79 5.01 35.96
CA LYS A 89 0.39 4.30 36.50
C LYS A 89 1.63 5.20 36.63
N LEU A 90 2.60 4.69 37.36
CA LEU A 90 3.97 5.21 37.47
C LEU A 90 4.95 4.16 36.91
N GLU A 91 5.62 4.46 35.81
CA GLU A 91 6.53 3.50 35.14
C GLU A 91 7.88 4.12 34.77
N LYS A 92 8.89 3.28 34.56
CA LYS A 92 10.16 3.65 33.92
C LYS A 92 10.21 3.11 32.49
N VAL A 93 10.21 4.01 31.51
CA VAL A 93 10.24 3.70 30.07
C VAL A 93 11.13 4.68 29.31
N HIS A 94 11.85 4.19 28.29
CA HIS A 94 12.86 4.95 27.52
C HIS A 94 13.89 5.71 28.39
N GLY A 95 14.20 5.17 29.57
CA GLY A 95 15.14 5.76 30.53
C GLY A 95 14.56 6.86 31.44
N LYS A 96 13.29 7.22 31.30
CA LYS A 96 12.58 8.20 32.15
C LYS A 96 11.62 7.51 33.11
N LEU A 97 11.44 8.09 34.28
CA LEU A 97 10.35 7.76 35.21
C LEU A 97 9.16 8.70 34.88
N ILE A 98 7.95 8.17 34.70
CA ILE A 98 6.80 8.94 34.23
C ILE A 98 5.52 8.67 35.02
N TYR A 99 4.74 9.73 35.24
CA TYR A 99 3.34 9.67 35.68
C TYR A 99 2.42 9.71 34.45
N GLN A 100 1.64 8.66 34.20
CA GLN A 100 0.71 8.62 33.07
C GLN A 100 -0.72 9.01 33.48
N PHE A 101 -1.30 9.98 32.77
CA PHE A 101 -2.68 10.45 32.93
C PHE A 101 -3.48 10.25 31.63
N GLN A 102 -4.79 10.05 31.76
CA GLN A 102 -5.71 9.85 30.65
C GLN A 102 -6.94 10.76 30.77
N SER A 103 -7.43 11.27 29.64
CA SER A 103 -8.59 12.17 29.60
C SER A 103 -9.94 11.44 29.57
N GLN A 104 -11.01 12.23 29.69
CA GLN A 104 -12.33 11.82 29.21
C GLN A 104 -12.32 11.66 27.67
N PRO A 105 -13.27 10.91 27.08
CA PRO A 105 -13.41 10.81 25.63
C PRO A 105 -13.59 12.18 24.99
N LEU A 106 -12.95 12.38 23.85
CA LEU A 106 -13.02 13.61 23.06
C LEU A 106 -13.74 13.34 21.75
N SER A 107 -14.79 14.13 21.48
CA SER A 107 -15.44 14.14 20.17
C SER A 107 -14.41 14.43 19.07
N ASP A 108 -14.31 13.48 18.15
CA ASP A 108 -13.46 13.51 16.95
C ASP A 108 -11.94 13.54 17.15
N TYR A 109 -11.46 13.34 18.39
CA TYR A 109 -10.07 12.96 18.62
C TYR A 109 -9.80 11.56 18.04
N ASN A 110 -8.79 11.47 17.19
CA ASN A 110 -8.31 10.23 16.58
C ASN A 110 -6.85 10.00 16.97
N GLY A 111 -6.61 9.91 18.28
CA GLY A 111 -5.31 9.57 18.85
C GLY A 111 -4.87 8.19 18.39
N LYS A 112 -3.55 7.95 18.40
CA LYS A 112 -2.98 6.66 18.00
C LYS A 112 -1.82 6.32 18.92
N TYR A 113 -1.84 5.11 19.45
CA TYR A 113 -0.70 4.44 20.06
C TYR A 113 -0.55 3.06 19.42
N HIS A 114 0.61 2.43 19.60
CA HIS A 114 0.90 1.13 18.99
C HIS A 114 1.30 0.08 20.01
N LEU A 115 0.97 -1.19 19.76
CA LEU A 115 1.43 -2.34 20.54
C LEU A 115 2.21 -3.25 19.58
N GLY A 116 3.53 -3.09 19.58
CA GLY A 116 4.40 -3.69 18.56
C GLY A 116 3.99 -3.25 17.14
N PRO A 117 3.60 -4.18 16.24
CA PRO A 117 3.17 -3.85 14.88
C PRO A 117 1.72 -3.35 14.77
N VAL A 118 0.89 -3.51 15.82
CA VAL A 118 -0.53 -3.17 15.80
C VAL A 118 -0.73 -1.70 16.18
N ASN A 119 -1.61 -0.98 15.49
CA ASN A 119 -1.93 0.43 15.76
C ASN A 119 -3.38 0.54 16.23
N PHE A 120 -3.60 1.09 17.41
CA PHE A 120 -4.93 1.32 17.98
C PHE A 120 -5.33 2.78 17.78
N ILE A 121 -6.62 3.02 17.53
CA ILE A 121 -7.19 4.38 17.52
C ILE A 121 -7.83 4.59 18.90
N VAL A 122 -7.53 5.73 19.53
CA VAL A 122 -8.10 6.11 20.82
C VAL A 122 -8.80 7.46 20.75
N ASP A 123 -9.94 7.53 21.43
CA ASP A 123 -10.79 8.71 21.63
C ASP A 123 -10.36 9.54 22.85
N ARG A 124 -9.39 9.08 23.64
CA ARG A 124 -8.85 9.74 24.83
C ARG A 124 -7.39 10.18 24.61
N LEU A 125 -7.04 11.37 25.10
CA LEU A 125 -5.66 11.77 25.27
C LEU A 125 -5.02 10.93 26.38
N VAL A 126 -3.79 10.48 26.16
CA VAL A 126 -2.92 9.90 27.20
C VAL A 126 -1.63 10.72 27.24
N LEU A 127 -1.23 11.12 28.45
CA LEU A 127 -0.28 12.22 28.70
C LEU A 127 0.69 11.83 29.82
N ASP A 128 1.99 11.94 29.57
CA ASP A 128 3.04 11.53 30.51
C ASP A 128 3.77 12.74 31.09
N VAL A 129 3.92 12.80 32.42
CA VAL A 129 4.80 13.76 33.10
C VAL A 129 6.06 13.06 33.56
N ASP A 130 7.22 13.53 33.10
CA ASP A 130 8.52 13.07 33.58
C ASP A 130 8.70 13.42 35.07
N ALA A 131 8.80 12.41 35.92
CA ALA A 131 8.87 12.57 37.38
C ALA A 131 10.19 13.20 37.86
N ALA A 132 11.24 13.24 37.03
CA ALA A 132 12.51 13.89 37.35
C ALA A 132 12.57 15.35 36.89
N THR A 133 11.78 15.75 35.87
CA THR A 133 11.92 17.07 35.23
C THR A 133 10.62 17.87 35.05
N GLY A 134 9.45 17.27 35.27
CA GLY A 134 8.12 17.88 35.11
C GLY A 134 7.66 18.02 33.66
N ASN A 135 8.53 17.73 32.69
CA ASN A 135 8.22 17.86 31.26
C ASN A 135 7.03 16.97 30.87
N LEU A 136 6.10 17.55 30.09
CA LEU A 136 4.86 16.91 29.67
C LEU A 136 4.98 16.38 28.24
N TYR A 137 4.59 15.12 28.03
CA TYR A 137 4.63 14.41 26.76
C TYR A 137 3.25 13.86 26.37
N LEU A 138 3.04 13.68 25.07
CA LEU A 138 1.95 12.88 24.52
C LEU A 138 2.38 11.41 24.48
N ALA A 139 1.58 10.53 25.06
CA ALA A 139 1.85 9.10 25.21
C ALA A 139 1.51 8.30 23.93
N ASN A 140 1.95 8.78 22.76
CA ASN A 140 1.67 8.17 21.45
C ASN A 140 2.76 7.19 20.96
N GLY A 141 3.70 6.83 21.82
CA GLY A 141 4.70 5.79 21.57
C GLY A 141 4.14 4.37 21.61
N CYS A 142 5.03 3.38 21.53
CA CYS A 142 4.64 1.96 21.69
C CYS A 142 4.28 1.71 23.16
N GLY A 143 3.23 0.94 23.43
CA GLY A 143 2.72 0.71 24.79
C GLY A 143 2.21 1.98 25.49
N ALA A 144 1.91 3.04 24.72
CA ALA A 144 1.68 4.39 25.22
C ALA A 144 2.89 4.98 25.98
N ALA A 145 4.10 4.79 25.46
CA ALA A 145 5.30 5.48 25.95
C ALA A 145 5.39 6.96 25.49
N PRO A 146 6.24 7.81 26.12
CA PRO A 146 6.37 9.23 25.79
C PRO A 146 6.91 9.47 24.37
N GLY A 147 6.03 9.84 23.44
CA GLY A 147 6.39 9.99 22.02
C GLY A 147 6.70 11.42 21.58
N GLN A 148 5.95 12.41 22.08
CA GLN A 148 6.13 13.82 21.69
C GLN A 148 6.11 14.75 22.90
N LEU A 149 7.15 15.58 23.09
CA LEU A 149 7.15 16.65 24.09
C LEU A 149 6.09 17.71 23.74
N LEU A 150 5.15 17.95 24.64
CA LEU A 150 4.08 18.95 24.49
C LEU A 150 4.41 20.27 25.21
N TYR A 151 4.98 20.18 26.41
CA TYR A 151 5.28 21.36 27.23
C TYR A 151 6.51 21.11 28.10
N LYS A 152 7.40 22.11 28.18
CA LYS A 152 8.53 22.09 29.11
C LYS A 152 8.12 22.74 30.42
N TYR A 153 8.29 22.04 31.53
CA TYR A 153 7.86 22.55 32.83
C TYR A 153 8.70 23.74 33.29
N ASN A 154 8.00 24.77 33.76
CA ASN A 154 8.59 25.97 34.34
C ASN A 154 7.82 26.31 35.64
N PRO A 155 8.45 26.27 36.82
CA PRO A 155 7.78 26.56 38.10
C PRO A 155 7.11 27.93 38.19
N SER A 156 7.53 28.94 37.42
CA SER A 156 6.86 30.24 37.44
C SER A 156 5.42 30.19 36.93
N ASP A 157 5.14 29.29 35.98
CA ASP A 157 3.86 29.20 35.26
C ASP A 157 2.72 28.64 36.15
N PHE A 158 3.06 28.05 37.30
CA PHE A 158 2.13 27.34 38.19
C PHE A 158 2.08 27.91 39.62
N LYS A 159 2.76 29.04 39.91
CA LYS A 159 2.85 29.66 41.25
C LYS A 159 1.50 29.93 41.95
N ALA A 160 0.39 29.97 41.21
CA ALA A 160 -0.95 30.22 41.72
C ALA A 160 -1.83 28.95 41.86
N MET A 161 -1.31 27.74 41.58
CA MET A 161 -2.09 26.50 41.69
C MET A 161 -1.86 25.83 43.05
N THR A 162 -2.91 25.77 43.87
CA THR A 162 -2.92 25.00 45.11
C THR A 162 -2.86 23.50 44.82
N THR A 163 -1.71 22.88 45.10
CA THR A 163 -1.56 21.42 45.18
C THR A 163 -2.16 20.87 46.48
N SER A 164 -3.45 21.15 46.73
CA SER A 164 -4.19 20.67 47.90
C SER A 164 -4.76 19.26 47.70
N ILE A 165 -4.88 18.81 46.45
CA ILE A 165 -5.24 17.44 46.13
C ILE A 165 -3.99 16.58 46.35
N GLN A 166 -4.02 15.73 47.38
CA GLN A 166 -3.30 14.46 47.38
C GLN A 166 -4.20 13.47 46.61
N PRO A 167 -4.02 13.27 45.29
CA PRO A 167 -4.81 12.27 44.59
C PRO A 167 -4.40 10.90 45.14
N THR A 168 -5.36 10.05 45.49
CA THR A 168 -5.04 8.74 46.06
C THR A 168 -4.63 7.80 44.94
N LEU A 169 -3.32 7.71 44.69
CA LEU A 169 -2.77 7.08 43.48
C LEU A 169 -2.54 5.59 43.67
N ILE A 170 -3.64 4.83 43.78
CA ILE A 170 -3.58 3.42 43.36
C ILE A 170 -3.00 3.42 41.93
N SER A 171 -2.07 2.52 41.62
CA SER A 171 -1.76 2.20 40.21
C SER A 171 -3.02 1.54 39.65
N ASN A 172 -3.94 2.37 39.16
CA ASN A 172 -5.31 2.00 38.87
C ASN A 172 -5.41 1.42 37.46
N ASN A 173 -4.48 0.51 37.16
CA ASN A 173 -4.48 -0.34 35.98
C ASN A 173 -5.80 -1.12 35.91
N THR A 174 -6.33 -1.57 37.06
CA THR A 174 -7.60 -2.28 37.25
C THR A 174 -8.81 -1.55 36.65
N ASN A 175 -9.35 -2.10 35.56
CA ASN A 175 -10.49 -1.56 34.83
C ASN A 175 -11.83 -2.27 35.14
N PHE A 176 -11.80 -3.46 35.74
CA PHE A 176 -12.93 -4.10 36.45
C PHE A 176 -12.42 -5.17 37.44
N ILE A 177 -13.31 -5.74 38.27
CA ILE A 177 -12.93 -6.59 39.42
C ILE A 177 -13.81 -7.83 39.51
N ALA A 178 -13.19 -9.02 39.61
CA ALA A 178 -13.86 -10.28 39.92
C ALA A 178 -14.00 -10.42 41.45
N ARG A 179 -15.24 -10.53 41.95
CA ARG A 179 -15.56 -10.46 43.39
C ARG A 179 -16.20 -11.75 43.92
N ARG A 180 -16.01 -12.01 45.21
CA ARG A 180 -16.73 -13.02 45.98
C ARG A 180 -18.10 -12.46 46.37
N THR A 181 -19.17 -12.93 45.72
CA THR A 181 -20.56 -12.46 45.95
C THR A 181 -21.37 -13.38 46.85
N GLY A 182 -21.03 -14.68 46.89
CA GLY A 182 -21.83 -15.73 47.52
C GLY A 182 -22.88 -16.36 46.60
N ASN A 183 -23.00 -15.93 45.34
CA ASN A 183 -23.92 -16.52 44.37
C ASN A 183 -23.40 -17.90 43.90
N SER A 184 -24.28 -18.88 43.68
CA SER A 184 -23.91 -20.19 43.11
C SER A 184 -23.96 -20.12 41.58
N ILE A 185 -22.78 -20.12 40.94
CA ILE A 185 -22.64 -20.16 39.48
C ILE A 185 -22.87 -21.60 38.96
N LYS A 186 -23.56 -21.72 37.82
CA LYS A 186 -23.88 -22.97 37.13
C LYS A 186 -23.54 -22.83 35.66
N ILE A 187 -22.47 -23.48 35.25
CA ILE A 187 -21.98 -23.47 33.87
C ILE A 187 -22.90 -24.29 32.95
N ASP A 188 -24.04 -23.71 32.55
CA ASP A 188 -25.03 -24.29 31.62
C ASP A 188 -25.04 -23.60 30.23
N GLY A 189 -24.37 -22.45 30.13
CA GLY A 189 -24.21 -21.63 28.93
C GLY A 189 -25.22 -20.48 28.85
N ARG A 190 -26.02 -20.21 29.89
CA ARG A 190 -27.08 -19.20 29.92
C ARG A 190 -26.94 -18.27 31.13
N ILE A 191 -26.61 -17.01 30.85
CA ILE A 191 -26.37 -15.97 31.85
C ILE A 191 -27.66 -15.64 32.62
N GLY A 192 -27.82 -16.24 33.80
CA GLY A 192 -28.98 -16.04 34.69
C GLY A 192 -28.96 -14.70 35.45
N PRO A 193 -30.09 -13.97 35.55
CA PRO A 193 -30.11 -12.61 36.10
C PRO A 193 -29.91 -12.52 37.63
N GLU A 194 -30.27 -13.56 38.38
CA GLU A 194 -29.99 -13.65 39.83
C GLU A 194 -28.61 -14.27 40.13
N GLU A 195 -28.04 -14.99 39.17
CA GLU A 195 -26.78 -15.72 39.30
C GLU A 195 -25.58 -14.80 39.12
N TRP A 196 -25.58 -14.00 38.06
CA TRP A 196 -24.53 -13.01 37.76
C TRP A 196 -24.82 -11.63 38.41
N LYS A 197 -25.49 -11.64 39.56
CA LYS A 197 -25.97 -10.45 40.28
C LYS A 197 -24.89 -9.86 41.18
N ASN A 198 -24.67 -8.54 41.11
CA ASN A 198 -23.65 -7.80 41.87
C ASN A 198 -22.17 -8.21 41.62
N THR A 199 -21.90 -8.98 40.57
CA THR A 199 -20.55 -9.43 40.18
C THR A 199 -19.70 -8.29 39.59
N GLY A 200 -18.49 -8.60 39.11
CA GLY A 200 -17.84 -7.80 38.09
C GLY A 200 -18.65 -7.81 36.80
N HIS A 201 -18.68 -6.69 36.07
CA HIS A 201 -19.46 -6.54 34.83
C HIS A 201 -18.92 -5.37 33.97
N LYS A 202 -18.64 -5.62 32.68
CA LYS A 202 -18.06 -4.63 31.75
C LYS A 202 -18.49 -4.88 30.29
N TYR A 203 -18.47 -3.80 29.50
CA TYR A 203 -18.86 -3.77 28.08
C TYR A 203 -17.67 -3.44 27.18
N PHE A 204 -17.74 -3.99 25.97
CA PHE A 204 -16.67 -4.03 25.01
C PHE A 204 -17.17 -3.62 23.63
N TYR A 205 -16.79 -2.42 23.19
CA TYR A 205 -16.96 -1.94 21.83
C TYR A 205 -15.66 -2.22 21.07
N LEU A 206 -15.75 -2.97 19.97
CA LEU A 206 -14.59 -3.63 19.36
C LEU A 206 -14.25 -3.04 17.97
N GLY A 207 -12.98 -2.94 17.62
CA GLY A 207 -12.56 -2.35 16.35
C GLY A 207 -12.70 -0.82 16.31
N THR A 208 -13.27 -0.26 15.23
CA THR A 208 -13.36 1.21 15.01
C THR A 208 -14.74 1.80 15.29
N TYR A 209 -15.50 1.18 16.19
CA TYR A 209 -16.85 1.62 16.57
C TYR A 209 -16.79 2.73 17.63
N LYS A 210 -17.58 3.81 17.48
CA LYS A 210 -17.69 4.85 18.51
C LYS A 210 -18.74 4.44 19.55
N PRO A 211 -18.53 4.67 20.86
CA PRO A 211 -19.57 4.46 21.86
C PRO A 211 -20.83 5.28 21.56
N HIS A 212 -21.99 4.64 21.65
CA HIS A 212 -23.31 5.21 21.46
C HIS A 212 -24.19 4.92 22.69
N ALA A 213 -25.38 5.52 22.76
CA ALA A 213 -26.32 5.19 23.83
C ALA A 213 -26.97 3.81 23.56
N PRO A 214 -27.21 2.97 24.59
CA PRO A 214 -27.81 1.63 24.45
C PRO A 214 -29.15 1.55 23.69
N SER A 215 -29.84 2.67 23.51
CA SER A 215 -31.11 2.80 22.78
C SER A 215 -30.96 3.16 21.29
N GLN A 216 -29.74 3.31 20.75
CA GLN A 216 -29.51 3.65 19.35
C GLN A 216 -29.39 2.40 18.46
N PRO A 217 -30.20 2.25 17.40
CA PRO A 217 -30.26 1.00 16.63
C PRO A 217 -28.98 0.70 15.86
N HIS A 218 -28.50 -0.54 15.98
CA HIS A 218 -27.28 -1.04 15.33
C HIS A 218 -27.52 -1.23 13.83
N ARG A 219 -27.26 -0.18 13.04
CA ARG A 219 -27.46 -0.15 11.56
C ARG A 219 -26.55 -1.11 10.77
N LYS A 220 -25.61 -1.76 11.43
CA LYS A 220 -24.80 -2.89 10.97
C LYS A 220 -24.58 -3.84 12.16
N ALA A 221 -24.23 -5.07 11.85
CA ALA A 221 -23.73 -6.05 12.81
C ALA A 221 -22.31 -5.73 13.25
N TYR A 222 -21.87 -6.52 14.21
CA TYR A 222 -20.54 -6.60 14.78
C TYR A 222 -20.21 -5.44 15.71
N TYR A 223 -19.06 -5.62 16.37
CA TYR A 223 -18.40 -4.68 17.27
C TYR A 223 -18.87 -4.67 18.74
N TYR A 224 -19.57 -5.70 19.24
CA TYR A 224 -20.15 -5.69 20.60
C TYR A 224 -19.91 -6.97 21.41
N ALA A 225 -19.56 -6.81 22.70
CA ALA A 225 -19.65 -7.87 23.71
C ALA A 225 -19.88 -7.33 25.14
N GLU A 226 -20.51 -8.15 25.99
CA GLU A 226 -20.72 -7.94 27.44
C GLU A 226 -19.97 -9.04 28.22
N VAL A 227 -19.32 -8.73 29.35
CA VAL A 227 -18.57 -9.70 30.17
C VAL A 227 -18.82 -9.52 31.66
N TRP A 228 -19.13 -10.60 32.37
CA TRP A 228 -19.25 -10.68 33.83
C TRP A 228 -18.07 -11.45 34.45
N SER A 229 -17.75 -11.21 35.73
CA SER A 229 -16.77 -12.01 36.47
C SER A 229 -16.99 -12.12 37.99
N GLN A 230 -16.76 -13.30 38.56
CA GLN A 230 -16.98 -13.66 39.98
C GLN A 230 -15.86 -14.60 40.48
N ILE A 231 -15.63 -14.70 41.79
CA ILE A 231 -14.79 -15.74 42.41
C ILE A 231 -15.48 -16.48 43.56
N ASP A 232 -15.03 -17.70 43.86
CA ASP A 232 -15.30 -18.42 45.12
C ASP A 232 -14.00 -18.99 45.74
N ASP A 233 -14.07 -20.07 46.52
CA ASP A 233 -12.91 -20.72 47.17
C ASP A 233 -12.10 -21.63 46.24
N GLY A 234 -12.68 -22.06 45.12
CA GLY A 234 -12.04 -22.94 44.14
C GLY A 234 -11.74 -22.26 42.81
N ASN A 235 -12.63 -21.39 42.31
CA ASN A 235 -12.62 -20.92 40.94
C ASN A 235 -12.78 -19.39 40.79
N ILE A 236 -12.32 -18.88 39.65
CA ILE A 236 -12.75 -17.62 39.03
C ILE A 236 -13.67 -17.93 37.85
N TYR A 237 -14.82 -17.25 37.80
CA TYR A 237 -15.86 -17.43 36.80
C TYR A 237 -15.95 -16.23 35.88
N PHE A 238 -16.23 -16.47 34.60
CA PHE A 238 -16.50 -15.45 33.59
C PHE A 238 -17.71 -15.85 32.73
N ALA A 239 -18.57 -14.90 32.41
CA ALA A 239 -19.60 -15.06 31.38
C ALA A 239 -19.46 -13.99 30.29
N VAL A 240 -19.76 -14.33 29.05
CA VAL A 240 -19.65 -13.44 27.88
C VAL A 240 -20.89 -13.55 26.99
N LYS A 241 -21.35 -12.41 26.47
CA LYS A 241 -22.51 -12.29 25.55
C LYS A 241 -22.15 -11.43 24.34
N THR A 242 -22.51 -11.85 23.12
CA THR A 242 -22.12 -11.15 21.87
C THR A 242 -23.04 -11.48 20.68
N ASP A 243 -23.02 -10.63 19.63
CA ASP A 243 -23.58 -10.93 18.30
C ASP A 243 -22.69 -11.85 17.45
N THR A 244 -21.41 -12.04 17.81
CA THR A 244 -20.48 -12.77 16.95
C THR A 244 -20.68 -14.29 17.03
N PRO A 245 -21.06 -14.96 15.91
CA PRO A 245 -21.72 -16.26 16.00
C PRO A 245 -20.80 -17.50 16.04
N TYR A 246 -19.48 -17.34 16.26
CA TYR A 246 -18.53 -18.44 16.06
C TYR A 246 -17.53 -18.73 17.18
N TRP A 247 -16.96 -17.74 17.89
CA TRP A 247 -16.17 -18.02 19.12
C TRP A 247 -15.90 -16.79 19.98
N VAL A 248 -15.54 -17.04 21.24
CA VAL A 248 -14.94 -16.09 22.20
C VAL A 248 -13.65 -16.66 22.81
N ALA A 249 -12.69 -15.78 23.12
CA ALA A 249 -11.51 -16.11 23.90
C ALA A 249 -11.19 -15.03 24.94
N LEU A 250 -10.73 -15.47 26.11
CA LEU A 250 -10.23 -14.65 27.20
C LEU A 250 -8.73 -14.94 27.36
N MET A 251 -7.86 -13.94 27.21
CA MET A 251 -6.42 -14.11 27.29
C MET A 251 -5.82 -13.33 28.44
N PHE A 252 -4.92 -13.95 29.20
CA PHE A 252 -4.40 -13.42 30.47
C PHE A 252 -2.88 -13.24 30.47
N LYS A 253 -2.43 -12.18 31.16
CA LYS A 253 -1.04 -11.97 31.61
C LYS A 253 -0.97 -12.15 33.12
N ASP A 254 0.06 -12.84 33.59
CA ASP A 254 0.46 -12.91 35.00
C ASP A 254 1.05 -11.59 35.51
N GLU A 255 1.75 -10.84 34.66
CA GLU A 255 2.18 -9.45 34.92
C GLU A 255 1.26 -8.41 34.23
N PRO A 256 0.64 -7.46 34.96
CA PRO A 256 -0.28 -6.47 34.38
C PRO A 256 0.40 -5.27 33.70
N ASN A 257 1.74 -5.20 33.70
CA ASN A 257 2.46 -3.94 33.48
C ASN A 257 3.05 -3.81 32.05
N LEU A 258 2.16 -3.86 31.05
CA LEU A 258 2.37 -3.58 29.62
C LEU A 258 3.68 -4.11 28.98
N GLY A 259 3.94 -5.40 29.16
CA GLY A 259 4.83 -6.16 28.28
C GLY A 259 4.31 -6.24 26.82
N MET A 260 5.15 -6.75 25.92
CA MET A 260 4.79 -6.98 24.51
C MET A 260 3.59 -7.93 24.35
N LEU A 261 3.13 -8.13 23.11
CA LEU A 261 2.24 -9.25 22.77
C LEU A 261 2.80 -10.61 23.27
N GLY A 262 4.13 -10.71 23.37
CA GLY A 262 4.85 -11.84 23.93
C GLY A 262 4.63 -12.14 25.43
N SER A 263 3.88 -11.31 26.15
CA SER A 263 3.66 -11.39 27.61
C SER A 263 2.25 -11.84 28.00
N TYR A 264 1.40 -12.20 27.04
CA TYR A 264 0.27 -13.08 27.36
C TYR A 264 0.81 -14.49 27.61
N ARG A 265 0.17 -15.23 28.51
CA ARG A 265 0.63 -16.57 28.92
C ARG A 265 -0.47 -17.60 28.77
N ASP A 266 -1.68 -17.26 29.20
CA ASP A 266 -2.86 -18.13 29.21
C ASP A 266 -3.95 -17.59 28.26
N ALA A 267 -4.73 -18.48 27.65
CA ALA A 267 -5.73 -18.18 26.63
C ALA A 267 -6.87 -19.20 26.59
N LYS A 268 -7.98 -18.89 27.25
CA LYS A 268 -9.13 -19.77 27.37
C LYS A 268 -10.13 -19.54 26.23
N VAL A 269 -10.51 -20.59 25.51
CA VAL A 269 -11.14 -20.48 24.18
C VAL A 269 -12.38 -21.38 24.04
N MET A 270 -13.50 -20.82 23.55
CA MET A 270 -14.72 -21.57 23.23
C MET A 270 -15.34 -21.18 21.89
N LYS A 271 -15.72 -22.17 21.10
CA LYS A 271 -16.47 -22.04 19.84
C LYS A 271 -17.99 -22.19 20.05
N SER A 272 -18.78 -21.63 19.12
CA SER A 272 -20.25 -21.72 19.15
C SER A 272 -20.80 -23.12 18.84
N ASN A 273 -19.98 -24.03 18.28
CA ASN A 273 -20.31 -25.46 18.18
C ASN A 273 -20.16 -26.21 19.53
N GLY A 274 -19.73 -25.54 20.61
CA GLY A 274 -19.47 -26.13 21.92
C GLY A 274 -18.07 -26.77 22.05
N GLU A 275 -17.20 -26.64 21.05
CA GLU A 275 -15.80 -27.04 21.14
C GLU A 275 -15.04 -26.04 22.02
N ILE A 276 -14.58 -26.53 23.16
CA ILE A 276 -13.73 -25.83 24.11
C ILE A 276 -12.29 -26.26 23.83
N SER A 277 -11.33 -25.35 24.00
CA SER A 277 -9.93 -25.72 23.98
C SER A 277 -9.13 -24.85 24.92
N ASP A 278 -8.50 -25.46 25.92
CA ASP A 278 -7.50 -24.78 26.71
C ASP A 278 -6.21 -24.54 25.90
N ARG A 279 -5.58 -23.38 26.10
CA ARG A 279 -4.41 -22.93 25.34
C ARG A 279 -3.51 -22.01 26.13
N TYR A 280 -2.23 -22.13 25.86
CA TYR A 280 -1.20 -21.24 26.36
C TYR A 280 -0.44 -20.58 25.22
N PHE A 281 0.08 -19.40 25.51
CA PHE A 281 0.77 -18.55 24.56
C PHE A 281 2.26 -18.87 24.55
N THR A 282 2.80 -19.17 23.37
CA THR A 282 4.20 -19.59 23.26
C THR A 282 4.86 -19.13 21.95
N GLN A 283 6.19 -19.00 21.98
CA GLN A 283 6.98 -18.46 20.88
C GLN A 283 7.70 -19.59 20.11
N ARG A 284 7.62 -19.55 18.78
CA ARG A 284 8.33 -20.49 17.90
C ARG A 284 9.78 -20.07 17.69
N LYS A 285 10.60 -20.99 17.17
CA LYS A 285 12.04 -20.77 16.91
C LYS A 285 12.35 -19.63 15.92
N ASP A 286 11.37 -19.20 15.12
CA ASP A 286 11.44 -18.04 14.21
C ASP A 286 11.00 -16.71 14.86
N LYS A 287 10.67 -16.74 16.17
CA LYS A 287 10.10 -15.64 16.97
C LYS A 287 8.65 -15.27 16.67
N SER A 288 7.93 -16.06 15.86
CA SER A 288 6.46 -15.95 15.74
C SER A 288 5.74 -16.43 17.01
N PHE A 289 4.54 -15.93 17.25
CA PHE A 289 3.77 -16.12 18.49
C PHE A 289 2.45 -16.84 18.22
N TYR A 290 2.12 -17.87 19.01
CA TYR A 290 0.93 -18.67 18.75
C TYR A 290 0.32 -19.25 20.04
N LEU A 291 -0.94 -19.70 19.95
CA LEU A 291 -1.64 -20.36 21.04
C LEU A 291 -1.52 -21.88 20.87
N ALA A 292 -0.59 -22.48 21.60
CA ALA A 292 -0.48 -23.93 21.67
C ALA A 292 -1.72 -24.51 22.35
N PHE A 293 -2.14 -25.71 21.94
CA PHE A 293 -3.19 -26.45 22.63
C PHE A 293 -2.61 -27.04 23.92
N ASP A 294 -3.21 -26.71 25.06
CA ASP A 294 -2.94 -27.45 26.29
C ASP A 294 -3.67 -28.79 26.27
N LYS A 295 -3.12 -29.78 26.97
CA LYS A 295 -3.70 -31.12 27.12
C LYS A 295 -4.32 -31.37 28.49
N LYS A 296 -4.11 -30.49 29.48
CA LYS A 296 -4.68 -30.61 30.83
C LYS A 296 -5.78 -29.56 31.04
N ASP A 297 -6.88 -29.72 30.33
CA ASP A 297 -8.07 -28.89 30.53
C ASP A 297 -8.69 -29.17 31.91
N HIS A 298 -8.66 -28.18 32.80
CA HIS A 298 -9.26 -28.21 34.14
C HIS A 298 -10.52 -27.33 34.24
N ILE A 299 -11.09 -26.93 33.11
CA ILE A 299 -12.06 -25.83 33.00
C ILE A 299 -13.47 -26.39 32.84
N LEU A 300 -14.40 -25.91 33.67
CA LEU A 300 -15.82 -26.07 33.37
C LEU A 300 -16.24 -24.90 32.50
N SER A 301 -16.65 -25.14 31.25
CA SER A 301 -17.15 -24.08 30.38
C SER A 301 -18.26 -24.58 29.44
N LYS A 302 -19.16 -23.67 29.03
CA LYS A 302 -20.35 -24.01 28.24
C LYS A 302 -20.86 -22.82 27.43
N GLY A 303 -21.39 -23.09 26.23
CA GLY A 303 -21.97 -22.07 25.36
C GLY A 303 -23.40 -22.41 24.91
N SER A 304 -24.17 -21.37 24.60
CA SER A 304 -25.55 -21.47 24.11
C SER A 304 -25.86 -20.37 23.09
N TYR A 305 -26.73 -20.68 22.13
CA TYR A 305 -27.32 -19.69 21.22
C TYR A 305 -28.77 -19.45 21.64
N GLN A 306 -29.11 -18.19 21.91
CA GLN A 306 -30.40 -17.78 22.48
C GLN A 306 -31.25 -17.05 21.42
N GLY A 307 -31.40 -17.67 20.24
CA GLY A 307 -32.15 -17.16 19.07
C GLY A 307 -31.53 -15.93 18.38
N ASP A 308 -30.80 -15.14 19.15
CA ASP A 308 -30.32 -13.81 18.84
C ASP A 308 -28.90 -13.62 19.40
N PHE A 309 -28.69 -13.81 20.72
CA PHE A 309 -27.39 -13.64 21.40
C PHE A 309 -26.66 -14.98 21.51
N TYR A 310 -25.33 -14.97 21.34
CA TYR A 310 -24.47 -16.07 21.75
C TYR A 310 -23.96 -15.79 23.17
N THR A 311 -24.14 -16.76 24.07
CA THR A 311 -23.65 -16.70 25.45
C THR A 311 -22.67 -17.82 25.73
N TYR A 312 -21.62 -17.51 26.49
CA TYR A 312 -20.51 -18.39 26.81
C TYR A 312 -20.13 -18.20 28.28
N GLU A 313 -19.94 -19.28 29.03
CA GLU A 313 -19.61 -19.26 30.46
C GLU A 313 -18.40 -20.13 30.74
N PHE A 314 -17.54 -19.69 31.66
CA PHE A 314 -16.27 -20.31 32.01
C PHE A 314 -16.05 -20.30 33.53
N ALA A 315 -15.41 -21.34 34.05
CA ALA A 315 -14.90 -21.45 35.41
C ALA A 315 -13.46 -21.98 35.37
N PHE A 316 -12.50 -21.17 35.81
CA PHE A 316 -11.08 -21.50 35.86
C PHE A 316 -10.67 -21.73 37.33
N PRO A 317 -9.93 -22.80 37.67
CA PRO A 317 -9.46 -23.01 39.04
C PRO A 317 -8.46 -21.93 39.45
N LEU A 318 -8.59 -21.39 40.68
CA LEU A 318 -7.68 -20.37 41.21
C LEU A 318 -6.25 -20.89 41.36
N LYS A 319 -6.10 -22.21 41.56
CA LYS A 319 -4.82 -22.92 41.62
C LYS A 319 -4.85 -24.10 40.65
N SER A 320 -4.12 -23.98 39.55
CA SER A 320 -3.83 -25.12 38.67
C SER A 320 -2.54 -25.83 39.06
N ASN A 321 -2.44 -27.10 38.66
CA ASN A 321 -1.18 -27.86 38.66
C ASN A 321 -0.53 -27.92 37.26
N ASP A 322 -1.04 -27.15 36.29
CA ASP A 322 -0.34 -26.90 35.03
C ASP A 322 0.56 -25.66 35.11
N PRO A 323 1.86 -25.74 34.75
CA PRO A 323 2.75 -24.58 34.72
C PRO A 323 2.48 -23.58 33.58
N GLU A 324 1.65 -23.92 32.59
CA GLU A 324 1.31 -22.99 31.49
C GLU A 324 0.07 -22.10 31.83
N ASP A 325 -0.73 -22.50 32.83
CA ASP A 325 -1.86 -21.73 33.36
C ASP A 325 -1.44 -20.44 34.10
N VAL A 326 -2.31 -19.41 34.09
CA VAL A 326 -2.19 -18.28 35.01
C VAL A 326 -2.87 -18.63 36.33
N ALA A 327 -2.07 -18.89 37.37
CA ALA A 327 -2.57 -19.04 38.74
C ALA A 327 -3.18 -17.71 39.23
N PHE A 328 -4.42 -17.76 39.69
CA PHE A 328 -5.24 -16.60 40.02
C PHE A 328 -5.31 -16.40 41.54
N GLU A 329 -4.40 -15.56 42.05
CA GLU A 329 -4.24 -15.21 43.45
C GLU A 329 -5.16 -14.06 43.86
N GLU A 330 -5.74 -14.11 45.06
CA GLU A 330 -6.58 -13.03 45.58
C GLU A 330 -5.74 -11.78 45.95
N GLY A 331 -6.25 -10.59 45.63
CA GLY A 331 -5.59 -9.29 45.80
C GLY A 331 -4.72 -8.86 44.61
N LYS A 332 -4.23 -9.82 43.82
CA LYS A 332 -3.36 -9.61 42.65
C LYS A 332 -4.13 -9.09 41.44
N ALA A 333 -3.40 -8.44 40.52
CA ALA A 333 -3.94 -7.85 39.29
C ALA A 333 -3.28 -8.47 38.05
N TYR A 334 -4.08 -8.65 37.01
CA TYR A 334 -3.78 -9.42 35.80
C TYR A 334 -4.31 -8.67 34.58
N ASN A 335 -3.67 -8.74 33.42
CA ASN A 335 -4.25 -8.14 32.21
C ASN A 335 -5.06 -9.16 31.41
N MET A 336 -6.30 -8.82 31.09
CA MET A 336 -7.15 -9.58 30.17
C MET A 336 -7.25 -8.87 28.82
N LEU A 337 -7.25 -9.66 27.74
CA LEU A 337 -7.72 -9.26 26.43
C LEU A 337 -8.95 -10.10 26.08
N LEU A 338 -10.08 -9.44 25.77
CA LEU A 338 -11.23 -10.09 25.17
C LEU A 338 -11.03 -10.15 23.66
N LEU A 339 -11.27 -11.32 23.09
CA LEU A 339 -11.26 -11.57 21.66
C LEU A 339 -12.56 -12.27 21.26
N VAL A 340 -13.17 -11.84 20.16
CA VAL A 340 -14.31 -12.54 19.54
C VAL A 340 -14.13 -12.59 18.03
N GLY A 341 -14.62 -13.66 17.39
CA GLY A 341 -14.44 -13.85 15.95
C GLY A 341 -15.66 -14.42 15.24
N ASN A 342 -15.75 -14.12 13.95
CA ASN A 342 -16.81 -14.59 13.05
C ASN A 342 -16.41 -15.84 12.22
N THR A 343 -15.42 -16.63 12.66
CA THR A 343 -14.97 -17.86 11.98
C THR A 343 -14.45 -18.93 12.95
N LEU A 344 -15.05 -20.14 12.96
CA LEU A 344 -14.77 -21.22 13.93
C LEU A 344 -13.29 -21.64 14.06
N ASP A 345 -12.50 -21.50 12.99
CA ASP A 345 -11.13 -22.03 12.94
C ASP A 345 -10.03 -20.97 13.09
N HIS A 346 -10.39 -19.68 13.19
CA HIS A 346 -9.42 -18.58 13.15
C HIS A 346 -9.52 -17.67 14.37
N TYR A 347 -8.50 -17.77 15.21
CA TYR A 347 -8.27 -16.90 16.34
C TYR A 347 -7.37 -15.76 15.88
N GLY A 348 -7.75 -14.52 16.21
CA GLY A 348 -7.07 -13.34 15.72
C GLY A 348 -5.65 -13.30 16.24
N ILE A 349 -4.72 -12.84 15.40
CA ILE A 349 -3.27 -12.68 15.66
C ILE A 349 -2.48 -13.93 16.15
N PHE A 350 -3.13 -15.03 16.55
CA PHE A 350 -2.50 -16.25 17.08
C PHE A 350 -3.00 -17.51 16.37
N THR A 351 -2.10 -18.45 16.08
CA THR A 351 -2.46 -19.68 15.37
C THR A 351 -2.56 -20.88 16.32
N LEU A 352 -3.48 -21.82 16.07
CA LEU A 352 -3.84 -22.86 17.04
C LEU A 352 -3.01 -24.16 17.00
N ASN A 353 -2.24 -24.36 15.94
CA ASN A 353 -1.68 -25.68 15.62
C ASN A 353 -0.34 -25.59 14.89
N LYS A 354 0.44 -26.69 14.95
CA LYS A 354 1.75 -26.80 14.27
C LYS A 354 1.64 -26.74 12.73
N ALA A 355 0.45 -26.96 12.15
CA ALA A 355 0.23 -26.79 10.71
C ALA A 355 0.45 -25.33 10.26
N HIS A 356 0.09 -24.35 11.10
CA HIS A 356 0.32 -22.93 10.86
C HIS A 356 1.72 -22.43 11.29
N ALA A 357 2.72 -23.31 11.40
CA ALA A 357 4.07 -22.99 11.88
C ALA A 357 4.73 -21.77 11.20
N ASN A 358 4.48 -21.59 9.90
CA ASN A 358 5.30 -20.75 9.01
C ASN A 358 4.55 -19.52 8.45
N HIS A 359 3.59 -18.95 9.19
CA HIS A 359 2.72 -17.86 8.69
C HIS A 359 3.10 -16.47 9.22
N ASP A 360 2.95 -15.43 8.39
CA ASP A 360 3.39 -14.07 8.70
C ASP A 360 2.32 -13.27 9.47
N HIS A 361 2.49 -13.16 10.78
CA HIS A 361 1.59 -12.43 11.68
C HIS A 361 1.48 -10.92 11.38
N SER A 362 2.42 -10.33 10.63
CA SER A 362 2.35 -8.91 10.21
C SER A 362 1.50 -8.70 8.95
N ARG A 363 1.45 -9.72 8.09
CA ARG A 363 0.47 -9.84 7.01
C ARG A 363 -0.92 -10.10 7.58
N ASN A 364 -1.08 -11.05 8.49
CA ASN A 364 -2.37 -11.48 9.06
C ASN A 364 -3.08 -10.46 9.99
N ASN A 365 -2.95 -9.15 9.73
CA ASN A 365 -3.50 -8.05 10.53
C ASN A 365 -4.36 -7.03 9.74
N LYS A 366 -4.98 -7.44 8.61
CA LYS A 366 -6.23 -6.82 8.05
C LYS A 366 -7.11 -7.82 7.28
N GLU A 367 -6.65 -9.06 7.10
CA GLU A 367 -7.43 -10.11 6.44
C GLU A 367 -8.52 -10.57 7.41
N HIS A 368 -8.09 -10.61 8.66
CA HIS A 368 -8.87 -10.93 9.82
C HIS A 368 -9.38 -9.62 10.43
N THR A 369 -10.16 -8.87 9.63
CA THR A 369 -11.28 -8.03 10.10
C THR A 369 -12.39 -8.83 10.75
N ASP A 370 -12.24 -10.14 10.69
CA ASP A 370 -13.13 -11.22 11.04
C ASP A 370 -12.89 -11.68 12.50
N VAL A 371 -11.98 -10.99 13.19
CA VAL A 371 -11.71 -11.09 14.62
C VAL A 371 -11.50 -9.68 15.18
N TRP A 372 -12.09 -9.39 16.33
CA TRP A 372 -11.96 -8.10 17.00
C TRP A 372 -11.47 -8.30 18.43
N ALA A 373 -10.52 -7.45 18.83
CA ALA A 373 -9.95 -7.41 20.16
C ALA A 373 -10.49 -6.19 20.93
N SER A 374 -10.57 -6.33 22.25
CA SER A 374 -10.73 -5.20 23.15
C SER A 374 -9.47 -4.32 23.18
N ASN A 375 -9.54 -3.18 23.88
CA ASN A 375 -8.33 -2.63 24.50
C ASN A 375 -7.80 -3.63 25.55
N GLU A 376 -6.54 -3.51 25.96
CA GLU A 376 -6.00 -4.34 27.05
C GLU A 376 -6.62 -3.88 28.39
N GLU A 377 -7.28 -4.80 29.10
CA GLU A 377 -8.09 -4.51 30.29
C GLU A 377 -7.55 -5.22 31.53
N THR A 378 -7.02 -4.48 32.50
CA THR A 378 -6.58 -5.09 33.77
C THR A 378 -7.78 -5.51 34.62
N ILE A 379 -7.72 -6.71 35.17
CA ILE A 379 -8.65 -7.27 36.14
C ILE A 379 -7.93 -7.34 37.49
N ARG A 380 -8.66 -7.13 38.59
CA ARG A 380 -8.20 -7.49 39.94
C ARG A 380 -9.10 -8.57 40.51
N ILE A 381 -8.52 -9.45 41.31
CA ILE A 381 -9.19 -10.55 41.97
C ILE A 381 -9.40 -10.22 43.45
N GLY A 382 -10.61 -10.41 43.96
CA GLY A 382 -10.94 -10.13 45.36
C GLY A 382 -11.02 -8.64 45.68
N SER A 383 -10.54 -8.27 46.88
CA SER A 383 -10.65 -6.91 47.38
C SER A 383 -9.60 -5.95 46.77
N PRO A 384 -9.95 -4.68 46.51
CA PRO A 384 -9.00 -3.64 46.14
C PRO A 384 -7.95 -3.36 47.22
N ALA A 385 -6.80 -2.82 46.81
CA ALA A 385 -5.72 -2.46 47.73
C ALA A 385 -6.16 -1.44 48.79
N ASP A 386 -5.71 -1.65 50.03
CA ASP A 386 -5.93 -0.75 51.16
C ASP A 386 -5.03 0.49 51.11
N ARG A 387 -3.93 0.44 50.34
CA ARG A 387 -2.92 1.51 50.21
C ARG A 387 -2.51 1.81 48.77
N ASP A 388 -2.05 3.03 48.56
CA ASP A 388 -1.56 3.55 47.28
C ASP A 388 -0.05 3.34 47.06
N ILE A 389 0.48 3.72 45.88
CA ILE A 389 1.92 3.52 45.55
C ILE A 389 2.89 4.40 46.37
N TYR A 390 2.37 5.21 47.30
CA TYR A 390 3.11 6.02 48.27
C TYR A 390 2.85 5.59 49.72
N GLY A 391 2.08 4.52 49.93
CA GLY A 391 1.72 3.97 51.24
C GLY A 391 0.51 4.61 51.93
N ASN A 392 -0.19 5.56 51.28
CA ASN A 392 -1.36 6.24 51.84
C ASN A 392 -2.59 5.30 51.81
N PRO A 393 -3.44 5.27 52.86
CA PRO A 393 -4.67 4.48 52.83
C PRO A 393 -5.68 4.92 51.77
N VAL A 394 -6.44 3.97 51.19
CA VAL A 394 -7.40 4.23 50.10
C VAL A 394 -8.77 3.59 50.37
N ARG A 395 -9.80 4.15 49.73
CA ARG A 395 -11.13 3.55 49.59
C ARG A 395 -11.39 3.28 48.10
N PRO A 396 -11.79 2.08 47.70
CA PRO A 396 -12.04 1.78 46.29
C PRO A 396 -13.32 2.41 45.74
N VAL A 397 -13.31 2.68 44.43
CA VAL A 397 -14.47 3.11 43.65
C VAL A 397 -14.76 2.04 42.59
N LEU A 398 -15.96 1.48 42.61
CA LEU A 398 -16.33 0.31 41.80
C LEU A 398 -17.15 0.71 40.57
N ALA A 399 -16.49 0.90 39.44
CA ALA A 399 -17.16 1.20 38.17
C ALA A 399 -17.63 -0.09 37.47
N SER A 400 -18.93 -0.40 37.56
CA SER A 400 -19.61 -1.30 36.62
C SER A 400 -20.34 -0.46 35.54
N TYR A 401 -20.36 -0.97 34.31
CA TYR A 401 -21.13 -0.37 33.20
C TYR A 401 -22.29 -1.31 32.83
N VAL A 402 -23.33 -0.80 32.14
CA VAL A 402 -24.54 -1.56 31.74
C VAL A 402 -25.06 -1.08 30.36
N SER A 403 -25.51 -2.00 29.50
CA SER A 403 -25.94 -1.81 28.08
C SER A 403 -26.65 -3.13 27.63
N GLY A 404 -27.23 -3.37 26.45
CA GLY A 404 -27.50 -2.57 25.25
C GLY A 404 -27.35 -3.40 23.95
N PHE A 405 -28.11 -4.51 23.85
CA PHE A 405 -27.90 -5.60 22.88
C PHE A 405 -29.09 -5.68 21.86
N ASP A 406 -28.83 -5.57 20.53
CA ASP A 406 -29.79 -5.77 19.40
C ASP A 406 -29.29 -6.78 18.28
N PRO A 407 -30.08 -7.73 17.70
CA PRO A 407 -29.57 -9.06 17.29
C PRO A 407 -28.62 -9.31 16.08
N ALA A 408 -29.00 -9.18 14.79
CA ALA A 408 -28.25 -9.89 13.68
C ALA A 408 -28.17 -9.17 12.30
N LYS A 409 -26.98 -9.10 11.66
CA LYS A 409 -26.63 -8.46 10.34
C LYS A 409 -25.25 -8.97 9.76
N ASP A 410 -24.58 -8.33 8.76
CA ASP A 410 -23.32 -8.78 8.06
C ASP A 410 -22.09 -7.80 8.04
N ASN A 411 -20.84 -8.34 7.97
CA ASN A 411 -19.57 -7.81 7.36
C ASN A 411 -18.50 -8.96 7.17
N ASN A 412 -17.60 -8.90 6.14
CA ASN A 412 -16.41 -9.79 5.91
C ASN A 412 -15.28 -9.11 5.04
N HIS A 413 -13.95 -9.30 5.22
CA HIS A 413 -12.87 -8.52 4.49
C HIS A 413 -11.49 -9.22 4.11
N PHE A 414 -10.39 -8.44 3.84
CA PHE A 414 -9.07 -8.86 3.25
C PHE A 414 -7.88 -7.89 3.55
N HIS A 415 -6.60 -8.34 3.51
CA HIS A 415 -5.36 -7.55 3.74
C HIS A 415 -4.56 -7.08 2.50
N TYR A 416 -3.64 -7.90 1.99
CA TYR A 416 -2.30 -7.64 1.42
C TYR A 416 -1.44 -6.42 1.87
N ALA A 417 -1.99 -5.33 2.40
CA ALA A 417 -1.27 -4.10 2.75
C ALA A 417 -0.46 -4.15 4.06
N GLY A 418 -0.09 -5.33 4.57
CA GLY A 418 0.69 -5.49 5.80
C GLY A 418 2.18 -5.19 5.61
N ALA A 419 2.82 -5.94 4.73
CA ALA A 419 4.27 -6.07 4.69
C ALA A 419 5.04 -4.84 4.12
N SER A 420 4.39 -3.89 3.46
CA SER A 420 5.07 -2.77 2.80
C SER A 420 5.64 -1.71 3.75
N ILE A 421 5.21 -1.71 5.02
CA ILE A 421 5.57 -0.69 6.03
C ILE A 421 6.78 -1.12 6.87
N GLN A 422 6.90 -2.40 7.24
CA GLN A 422 7.87 -2.86 8.25
C GLN A 422 9.34 -2.63 7.87
N ASP A 423 9.68 -2.72 6.58
CA ASP A 423 11.07 -2.58 6.10
C ASP A 423 11.44 -1.17 5.61
N PHE A 424 10.63 -0.16 5.92
CA PHE A 424 10.84 1.21 5.41
C PHE A 424 12.24 1.77 5.73
N ASN A 425 12.78 1.52 6.93
CA ASN A 425 14.11 2.02 7.31
C ASN A 425 15.25 1.37 6.50
N LYS A 426 15.15 0.07 6.18
CA LYS A 426 16.11 -0.63 5.29
C LYS A 426 15.97 -0.15 3.84
N ARG A 427 14.73 0.08 3.38
CA ARG A 427 14.46 0.63 2.04
C ARG A 427 14.98 2.06 1.91
N ALA A 428 14.81 2.92 2.91
CA ALA A 428 15.26 4.31 2.90
C ALA A 428 16.78 4.45 2.77
N SER A 429 17.57 3.64 3.49
CA SER A 429 19.04 3.66 3.37
C SER A 429 19.51 3.16 2.00
N LYS A 430 18.95 2.04 1.51
CA LYS A 430 19.20 1.53 0.15
C LYS A 430 18.82 2.56 -0.93
N THR A 431 17.67 3.25 -0.78
CA THR A 431 17.20 4.32 -1.69
C THR A 431 18.18 5.50 -1.74
N ARG A 432 18.71 5.95 -0.59
CA ARG A 432 19.74 7.01 -0.52
C ARG A 432 21.03 6.60 -1.25
N PHE A 433 21.51 5.37 -1.06
CA PHE A 433 22.69 4.86 -1.78
C PHE A 433 22.48 4.82 -3.30
N ILE A 434 21.33 4.28 -3.75
CA ILE A 434 21.00 4.16 -5.18
C ILE A 434 20.78 5.53 -5.84
N SER A 435 20.31 6.52 -5.07
CA SER A 435 20.22 7.93 -5.51
C SER A 435 21.61 8.51 -5.79
N TRP A 436 22.57 8.37 -4.86
CA TRP A 436 23.96 8.81 -5.06
C TRP A 436 24.65 8.07 -6.21
N LEU A 437 24.46 6.75 -6.32
CA LEU A 437 24.95 5.97 -7.44
C LEU A 437 24.41 6.50 -8.78
N SER A 438 23.13 6.91 -8.83
CA SER A 438 22.52 7.48 -10.04
C SER A 438 23.07 8.86 -10.39
N VAL A 439 23.43 9.69 -9.41
CA VAL A 439 24.18 10.94 -9.63
C VAL A 439 25.54 10.65 -10.25
N ILE A 440 26.30 9.72 -9.66
CA ILE A 440 27.64 9.34 -10.14
C ILE A 440 27.57 8.78 -11.57
N LEU A 441 26.64 7.86 -11.84
CA LEU A 441 26.44 7.29 -13.18
C LEU A 441 25.99 8.32 -14.21
N SER A 442 25.17 9.31 -13.83
CA SER A 442 24.78 10.42 -14.72
C SER A 442 25.97 11.31 -15.08
N LEU A 443 26.79 11.69 -14.10
CA LEU A 443 28.01 12.48 -14.30
C LEU A 443 29.06 11.72 -15.12
N PHE A 444 29.30 10.45 -14.81
CA PHE A 444 30.24 9.58 -15.53
C PHE A 444 29.77 9.32 -16.96
N GLY A 445 28.47 9.07 -17.18
CA GLY A 445 27.86 8.93 -18.49
C GLY A 445 28.01 10.20 -19.33
N ALA A 446 27.72 11.38 -18.76
CA ALA A 446 27.95 12.66 -19.42
C ALA A 446 29.44 12.87 -19.77
N GLY A 447 30.35 12.54 -18.85
CA GLY A 447 31.80 12.59 -19.06
C GLY A 447 32.28 11.70 -20.21
N ILE A 448 31.89 10.43 -20.23
CA ILE A 448 32.16 9.50 -21.33
C ILE A 448 31.66 10.07 -22.66
N ILE A 449 30.45 10.63 -22.68
CA ILE A 449 29.85 11.22 -23.89
C ILE A 449 30.68 12.40 -24.39
N MET A 450 31.12 13.30 -23.50
CA MET A 450 31.99 14.43 -23.88
C MET A 450 33.35 13.96 -24.40
N ILE A 451 33.99 12.97 -23.74
CA ILE A 451 35.25 12.39 -24.20
C ILE A 451 35.09 11.73 -25.58
N ARG A 452 34.01 10.95 -25.78
CA ARG A 452 33.68 10.28 -27.06
C ARG A 452 33.22 11.23 -28.17
N PHE A 453 33.06 12.53 -27.90
CA PHE A 453 32.92 13.55 -28.93
C PHE A 453 34.26 14.16 -29.39
N ARG A 454 35.33 14.09 -28.57
CA ARG A 454 36.66 14.59 -28.95
C ARG A 454 37.30 13.77 -30.07
N SER A 455 37.01 12.48 -30.14
CA SER A 455 37.43 11.64 -31.26
C SER A 455 36.49 11.83 -32.46
N SER A 456 37.08 11.86 -33.66
CA SER A 456 36.38 12.04 -34.94
C SER A 456 35.17 11.12 -35.07
N PRO A 457 34.12 11.53 -35.80
CA PRO A 457 33.12 10.58 -36.29
C PRO A 457 33.85 9.48 -37.08
N PRO A 458 33.62 8.18 -36.83
CA PRO A 458 33.98 7.18 -37.83
C PRO A 458 33.23 7.53 -39.12
N ASP A 459 33.92 7.43 -40.26
CA ASP A 459 33.32 7.72 -41.55
C ASP A 459 32.06 6.90 -41.79
N ARG A 460 31.16 7.46 -42.63
CA ARG A 460 29.77 7.00 -42.84
C ARG A 460 29.59 5.53 -42.45
N ILE A 461 28.96 5.26 -41.30
CA ILE A 461 28.47 3.92 -40.98
C ILE A 461 27.49 3.56 -42.10
N LYS A 462 27.98 2.82 -43.11
CA LYS A 462 27.17 2.26 -44.20
C LYS A 462 25.98 1.61 -43.54
N GLN A 463 24.76 1.94 -43.97
CA GLN A 463 23.54 1.46 -43.32
C GLN A 463 23.65 -0.05 -43.10
N ALA A 464 23.79 -0.47 -41.84
CA ALA A 464 24.17 -1.83 -41.53
C ALA A 464 22.99 -2.75 -41.79
N ALA A 465 22.88 -3.27 -43.01
CA ALA A 465 21.92 -4.29 -43.44
C ALA A 465 22.22 -5.69 -42.82
N GLY A 466 22.89 -5.70 -41.66
CA GLY A 466 23.36 -6.86 -40.89
C GLY A 466 22.50 -7.17 -39.67
N GLY A 467 21.28 -6.65 -39.57
CA GLY A 467 20.29 -7.21 -38.66
C GLY A 467 19.90 -8.63 -39.12
N ARG A 468 19.80 -9.60 -38.20
CA ARG A 468 19.35 -10.96 -38.56
C ARG A 468 17.91 -10.88 -39.06
N ASP A 469 17.71 -11.19 -40.34
CA ASP A 469 16.39 -11.22 -40.97
C ASP A 469 15.71 -12.58 -40.69
N LEU A 470 14.73 -12.55 -39.81
CA LEU A 470 13.94 -13.72 -39.40
C LEU A 470 13.19 -14.33 -40.58
N LEU A 471 12.82 -13.52 -41.59
CA LEU A 471 12.15 -14.02 -42.79
C LEU A 471 13.10 -14.75 -43.75
N LYS A 472 14.41 -14.88 -43.47
CA LYS A 472 15.28 -15.84 -44.17
C LYS A 472 15.03 -17.29 -43.70
N ILE A 473 14.50 -17.49 -42.49
CA ILE A 473 14.22 -18.81 -41.94
C ILE A 473 12.98 -19.39 -42.65
N LYS A 474 13.15 -20.49 -43.40
CA LYS A 474 12.12 -21.03 -44.30
C LYS A 474 10.79 -21.34 -43.60
N TRP A 475 10.82 -22.00 -42.43
CA TRP A 475 9.59 -22.34 -41.68
C TRP A 475 8.89 -21.10 -41.12
N PHE A 476 9.66 -20.15 -40.57
CA PHE A 476 9.12 -18.91 -39.99
C PHE A 476 8.50 -18.02 -41.08
N ARG A 477 9.14 -17.92 -42.25
CA ARG A 477 8.54 -17.26 -43.43
C ARG A 477 7.20 -17.90 -43.79
N ARG A 478 7.14 -19.24 -43.94
CA ARG A 478 5.90 -19.97 -44.26
C ARG A 478 4.78 -19.61 -43.27
N LEU A 479 5.06 -19.71 -41.97
CA LEU A 479 4.15 -19.37 -40.88
C LEU A 479 3.62 -17.94 -41.00
N VAL A 480 4.51 -16.96 -41.13
CA VAL A 480 4.14 -15.53 -41.24
C VAL A 480 3.34 -15.21 -42.51
N THR A 481 3.61 -15.90 -43.62
CA THR A 481 2.87 -15.73 -44.88
C THR A 481 1.57 -16.54 -44.96
N TYR A 482 1.26 -17.38 -43.97
CA TYR A 482 0.10 -18.27 -44.01
C TYR A 482 -1.22 -17.50 -43.96
N LYS A 483 -2.20 -17.89 -44.78
CA LYS A 483 -3.50 -17.16 -44.88
C LYS A 483 -4.23 -17.02 -43.55
N TYR A 484 -4.06 -17.98 -42.63
CA TYR A 484 -4.66 -17.94 -41.29
C TYR A 484 -3.73 -17.43 -40.17
N PHE A 485 -2.49 -17.01 -40.45
CA PHE A 485 -1.47 -16.60 -39.45
C PHE A 485 -2.02 -15.70 -38.33
N ARG A 486 -2.78 -14.66 -38.71
CA ARG A 486 -3.38 -13.71 -37.73
C ARG A 486 -4.53 -14.31 -36.93
N TYR A 487 -5.33 -15.20 -37.52
CA TYR A 487 -6.52 -15.77 -36.89
C TYR A 487 -6.16 -16.74 -35.76
N ILE A 488 -5.01 -17.43 -35.88
CA ILE A 488 -4.43 -18.29 -34.82
C ILE A 488 -4.29 -17.52 -33.49
N PHE A 489 -3.98 -16.22 -33.54
CA PHE A 489 -3.89 -15.37 -32.35
C PHE A 489 -5.20 -14.64 -32.04
N ILE A 490 -5.88 -14.10 -33.06
CA ILE A 490 -7.12 -13.31 -32.89
C ILE A 490 -8.24 -14.14 -32.24
N ILE A 491 -8.43 -15.40 -32.63
CA ILE A 491 -9.58 -16.20 -32.16
C ILE A 491 -9.48 -16.52 -30.65
N PRO A 492 -8.35 -17.04 -30.12
CA PRO A 492 -8.20 -17.23 -28.68
C PRO A 492 -8.29 -15.92 -27.88
N THR A 493 -7.67 -14.82 -28.36
CA THR A 493 -7.76 -13.53 -27.66
C THR A 493 -9.19 -12.99 -27.66
N LEU A 494 -9.97 -13.17 -28.74
CA LEU A 494 -11.38 -12.78 -28.79
C LEU A 494 -12.24 -13.61 -27.83
N ALA A 495 -12.04 -14.94 -27.75
CA ALA A 495 -12.78 -15.79 -26.84
C ALA A 495 -12.57 -15.41 -25.37
N VAL A 496 -11.31 -15.20 -24.95
CA VAL A 496 -10.97 -14.71 -23.60
C VAL A 496 -11.58 -13.32 -23.35
N PHE A 497 -11.61 -12.46 -24.35
CA PHE A 497 -12.15 -11.10 -24.22
C PHE A 497 -13.68 -11.08 -24.04
N LEU A 498 -14.40 -11.95 -24.75
CA LEU A 498 -15.84 -12.13 -24.57
C LEU A 498 -16.16 -12.73 -23.19
N LEU A 499 -15.35 -13.67 -22.70
CA LEU A 499 -15.48 -14.21 -21.35
C LEU A 499 -15.24 -13.14 -20.26
N ILE A 500 -14.24 -12.26 -20.44
CA ILE A 500 -13.99 -11.13 -19.54
C ILE A 500 -15.18 -10.15 -19.50
N ILE A 501 -15.82 -9.87 -20.65
CA ILE A 501 -17.02 -9.04 -20.71
C ILE A 501 -18.19 -9.72 -19.96
N TYR A 502 -18.43 -11.00 -20.24
CA TYR A 502 -19.50 -11.78 -19.63
C TYR A 502 -19.35 -11.85 -18.09
N LEU A 503 -18.19 -12.27 -17.60
CA LEU A 503 -17.94 -12.36 -16.16
C LEU A 503 -17.93 -10.97 -15.50
N GLY A 504 -17.49 -9.92 -16.19
CA GLY A 504 -17.57 -8.57 -15.66
C GLY A 504 -19.01 -8.11 -15.38
N PHE A 505 -20.00 -8.55 -16.17
CA PHE A 505 -21.42 -8.26 -15.92
C PHE A 505 -22.12 -9.27 -14.99
N PHE A 506 -21.87 -10.57 -15.14
CA PHE A 506 -22.71 -11.64 -14.59
C PHE A 506 -22.05 -12.52 -13.51
N ASP A 507 -20.74 -12.37 -13.26
CA ASP A 507 -20.03 -12.99 -12.12
C ASP A 507 -20.03 -12.05 -10.90
N ILE A 508 -19.55 -12.54 -9.74
CA ILE A 508 -19.47 -11.81 -8.47
C ILE A 508 -18.90 -10.39 -8.64
N GLN A 509 -19.56 -9.39 -8.07
CA GLN A 509 -19.19 -7.98 -8.22
C GLN A 509 -18.13 -7.48 -7.21
N ASP A 510 -17.25 -8.38 -6.79
CA ASP A 510 -16.02 -8.08 -6.05
C ASP A 510 -14.82 -8.14 -7.01
N GLY A 511 -14.17 -7.00 -7.24
CA GLY A 511 -12.99 -6.89 -8.11
C GLY A 511 -11.79 -7.72 -7.66
N ARG A 512 -11.71 -8.13 -6.38
CA ARG A 512 -10.67 -9.04 -5.85
C ARG A 512 -10.92 -10.49 -6.28
N ARG A 513 -12.19 -10.88 -6.42
CA ARG A 513 -12.61 -12.26 -6.67
C ARG A 513 -12.93 -12.54 -8.15
N ASN A 514 -13.43 -11.56 -8.89
CA ASN A 514 -13.85 -11.73 -10.29
C ASN A 514 -12.66 -11.91 -11.26
N ILE A 515 -12.77 -12.84 -12.21
CA ILE A 515 -11.75 -13.07 -13.25
C ILE A 515 -11.53 -11.82 -14.10
N ALA A 516 -12.60 -11.10 -14.47
CA ALA A 516 -12.53 -10.01 -15.43
C ALA A 516 -11.58 -8.89 -14.98
N THR A 517 -11.64 -8.52 -13.70
CA THR A 517 -10.79 -7.50 -13.08
C THR A 517 -9.37 -8.00 -12.83
N VAL A 518 -9.20 -9.21 -12.28
CA VAL A 518 -7.89 -9.79 -11.96
C VAL A 518 -7.07 -10.06 -13.23
N PHE A 519 -7.66 -10.70 -14.24
CA PHE A 519 -6.96 -10.96 -15.51
C PHE A 519 -6.65 -9.68 -16.26
N THR A 520 -7.54 -8.68 -16.26
CA THR A 520 -7.33 -7.42 -17.01
C THR A 520 -6.30 -6.52 -16.33
N TRP A 521 -6.48 -6.20 -15.04
CA TRP A 521 -5.71 -5.14 -14.37
C TRP A 521 -4.47 -5.61 -13.62
N THR A 522 -4.42 -6.89 -13.20
CA THR A 522 -3.24 -7.45 -12.52
C THR A 522 -2.34 -8.19 -13.52
N LEU A 523 -2.87 -9.15 -14.28
CA LEU A 523 -2.06 -9.99 -15.17
C LEU A 523 -1.81 -9.34 -16.54
N TRP A 524 -2.87 -9.05 -17.31
CA TRP A 524 -2.78 -8.59 -18.70
C TRP A 524 -2.07 -7.25 -18.80
N TRP A 525 -2.53 -6.21 -18.10
CA TRP A 525 -1.94 -4.87 -18.16
C TRP A 525 -0.44 -4.88 -17.84
N SER A 526 -0.03 -5.63 -16.81
CA SER A 526 1.36 -5.75 -16.41
C SER A 526 2.21 -6.43 -17.50
N LEU A 527 1.82 -7.62 -17.97
CA LEU A 527 2.55 -8.37 -19.00
C LEU A 527 2.59 -7.63 -20.36
N LEU A 528 1.51 -6.93 -20.68
CA LEU A 528 1.35 -6.14 -21.91
C LEU A 528 2.46 -5.09 -22.06
N ILE A 529 2.89 -4.45 -20.97
CA ILE A 529 3.95 -3.43 -21.00
C ILE A 529 5.32 -4.06 -21.32
N PHE A 530 5.66 -5.21 -20.71
CA PHE A 530 6.88 -5.96 -21.06
C PHE A 530 6.85 -6.38 -22.55
N SER A 531 5.67 -6.77 -23.06
CA SER A 531 5.52 -7.26 -24.43
C SER A 531 5.95 -6.24 -25.50
N PHE A 532 5.73 -4.93 -25.27
CA PHE A 532 6.04 -3.90 -26.27
C PHE A 532 7.53 -3.61 -26.44
N ILE A 533 8.29 -3.82 -25.38
CA ILE A 533 9.75 -3.61 -25.35
C ILE A 533 10.44 -4.72 -26.16
N ILE A 534 9.86 -5.92 -26.18
CA ILE A 534 10.38 -7.09 -26.90
C ILE A 534 9.79 -7.15 -28.31
N ALA A 535 8.46 -7.25 -28.42
CA ALA A 535 7.75 -7.55 -29.67
C ALA A 535 7.12 -6.32 -30.37
N GLY A 536 7.34 -5.10 -29.86
CA GLY A 536 6.72 -3.90 -30.42
C GLY A 536 5.19 -3.94 -30.32
N ARG A 537 4.49 -3.39 -31.32
CA ARG A 537 3.01 -3.32 -31.29
C ARG A 537 2.31 -4.64 -31.64
N LEU A 538 2.92 -5.80 -31.39
CA LEU A 538 2.40 -7.12 -31.80
C LEU A 538 1.03 -7.46 -31.16
N TRP A 539 0.73 -6.95 -29.97
CA TRP A 539 -0.63 -7.05 -29.40
C TRP A 539 -1.71 -6.44 -30.32
N CYS A 540 -1.38 -5.37 -31.06
CA CYS A 540 -2.28 -4.73 -32.03
C CYS A 540 -2.47 -5.54 -33.33
N MET A 541 -1.84 -6.70 -33.48
CA MET A 541 -2.20 -7.72 -34.47
C MET A 541 -3.40 -8.55 -34.00
N MET A 542 -3.34 -9.04 -32.75
CA MET A 542 -4.32 -9.97 -32.14
C MET A 542 -5.49 -9.29 -31.44
N CYS A 543 -5.39 -7.98 -31.18
CA CYS A 543 -6.39 -7.13 -30.52
C CYS A 543 -7.85 -7.36 -31.03
N PRO A 544 -8.78 -7.82 -30.17
CA PRO A 544 -10.18 -8.07 -30.51
C PRO A 544 -10.92 -6.86 -31.09
N PHE A 545 -10.73 -5.66 -30.53
CA PHE A 545 -11.32 -4.42 -31.05
C PHE A 545 -11.02 -4.22 -32.55
N ALA A 546 -9.79 -4.52 -32.96
CA ALA A 546 -9.33 -4.35 -34.33
C ALA A 546 -9.69 -5.53 -35.25
N ALA A 547 -10.06 -6.68 -34.68
CA ALA A 547 -10.63 -7.81 -35.41
C ALA A 547 -12.13 -7.60 -35.69
N LEU A 548 -12.88 -7.13 -34.69
CA LEU A 548 -14.30 -6.81 -34.82
C LEU A 548 -14.53 -5.55 -35.69
N GLY A 549 -13.60 -4.58 -35.68
CA GLY A 549 -13.58 -3.48 -36.66
C GLY A 549 -13.22 -3.91 -38.10
N ASP A 550 -12.22 -4.80 -38.28
CA ASP A 550 -11.93 -5.42 -39.59
C ASP A 550 -13.13 -6.28 -40.09
N LEU A 551 -14.01 -6.74 -39.19
CA LEU A 551 -15.19 -7.54 -39.50
C LEU A 551 -16.42 -6.68 -39.82
N SER A 552 -16.70 -5.63 -39.02
CA SER A 552 -17.85 -4.73 -39.26
C SER A 552 -17.76 -4.04 -40.62
N GLN A 553 -16.53 -3.67 -41.05
CA GLN A 553 -16.24 -3.12 -42.37
C GLN A 553 -16.61 -4.04 -43.55
N LYS A 554 -16.88 -5.34 -43.34
CA LYS A 554 -17.40 -6.24 -44.38
C LYS A 554 -18.91 -6.14 -44.58
N PHE A 555 -19.65 -5.73 -43.55
CA PHE A 555 -21.10 -5.61 -43.58
C PHE A 555 -21.53 -4.17 -43.85
N ILE A 556 -20.89 -3.20 -43.18
CA ILE A 556 -21.18 -1.77 -43.31
C ILE A 556 -19.86 -1.00 -43.31
N SER A 557 -19.59 -0.25 -44.38
CA SER A 557 -18.45 0.66 -44.46
C SER A 557 -18.76 1.87 -45.32
N LEU A 558 -18.82 3.06 -44.69
CA LEU A 558 -18.89 4.35 -45.38
C LEU A 558 -17.54 4.78 -45.95
N ASN A 559 -16.46 4.06 -45.63
CA ASN A 559 -15.09 4.24 -46.11
C ASN A 559 -14.56 5.69 -46.07
N ARG A 560 -15.04 6.52 -45.15
CA ARG A 560 -14.71 7.96 -45.12
C ARG A 560 -13.25 8.16 -44.73
N LYS A 561 -12.60 9.17 -45.33
CA LYS A 561 -11.26 9.62 -44.90
C LYS A 561 -11.42 10.44 -43.63
N LEU A 562 -10.68 10.09 -42.57
CA LEU A 562 -10.69 10.85 -41.31
C LEU A 562 -10.24 12.31 -41.57
N PRO A 563 -10.92 13.36 -41.05
CA PRO A 563 -10.52 14.75 -41.28
C PRO A 563 -9.09 15.04 -40.83
N ARG A 564 -8.33 15.83 -41.61
CA ARG A 564 -6.89 16.12 -41.36
C ARG A 564 -6.59 16.56 -39.92
N ARG A 565 -7.48 17.36 -39.30
CA ARG A 565 -7.34 17.83 -37.90
C ARG A 565 -7.29 16.68 -36.88
N LEU A 566 -7.88 15.52 -37.17
CA LEU A 566 -7.90 14.34 -36.29
C LEU A 566 -6.79 13.33 -36.61
N GLN A 567 -6.00 13.53 -37.67
CA GLN A 567 -4.94 12.60 -38.11
C GLN A 567 -3.62 12.76 -37.31
N ASN A 568 -3.69 12.75 -35.97
CA ASN A 568 -2.50 12.91 -35.10
C ASN A 568 -2.57 12.02 -33.84
N MET A 569 -1.47 11.92 -33.09
CA MET A 569 -1.39 11.10 -31.86
C MET A 569 -1.96 11.81 -30.61
N GLY A 570 -2.25 13.12 -30.70
CA GLY A 570 -2.80 13.91 -29.60
C GLY A 570 -4.15 13.38 -29.09
N PHE A 571 -5.02 12.92 -29.99
CA PHE A 571 -6.30 12.30 -29.59
C PHE A 571 -6.12 10.97 -28.86
N GLN A 572 -5.17 10.11 -29.28
CA GLN A 572 -4.81 8.90 -28.52
C GLN A 572 -4.26 9.25 -27.14
N THR A 573 -3.42 10.28 -27.06
CA THR A 573 -2.79 10.73 -25.81
C THR A 573 -3.83 11.28 -24.84
N LEU A 574 -4.73 12.15 -25.31
CA LEU A 574 -5.84 12.69 -24.52
C LEU A 574 -6.79 11.57 -24.06
N ALA A 575 -7.15 10.66 -24.96
CA ALA A 575 -7.99 9.51 -24.62
C ALA A 575 -7.32 8.58 -23.59
N PHE A 576 -5.99 8.43 -23.62
CA PHE A 576 -5.25 7.70 -22.57
C PHE A 576 -5.30 8.42 -21.22
N VAL A 577 -4.96 9.72 -21.18
CA VAL A 577 -4.97 10.53 -19.96
C VAL A 577 -6.36 10.54 -19.32
N LEU A 578 -7.43 10.67 -20.11
CA LEU A 578 -8.82 10.62 -19.63
C LEU A 578 -9.23 9.21 -19.17
N LEU A 579 -8.76 8.15 -19.84
CA LEU A 579 -9.03 6.77 -19.43
C LEU A 579 -8.36 6.44 -18.09
N THR A 580 -7.12 6.87 -17.87
CA THR A 580 -6.41 6.68 -16.59
C THR A 580 -7.02 7.53 -15.47
N TRP A 581 -7.41 8.78 -15.76
CA TRP A 581 -8.18 9.60 -14.81
C TRP A 581 -9.49 8.92 -14.40
N ALA A 582 -10.26 8.40 -15.37
CA ALA A 582 -11.52 7.70 -15.10
C ALA A 582 -11.30 6.38 -14.32
N PHE A 583 -10.25 5.62 -14.64
CA PHE A 583 -9.83 4.42 -13.91
C PHE A 583 -9.68 4.70 -12.42
N ALA A 584 -8.98 5.80 -12.06
CA ALA A 584 -8.71 6.15 -10.68
C ALA A 584 -9.92 6.76 -9.94
N ILE A 585 -10.73 7.60 -10.61
CA ILE A 585 -11.90 8.25 -9.99
C ILE A 585 -13.05 7.26 -9.76
N THR A 586 -13.23 6.27 -10.63
CA THR A 586 -14.34 5.29 -10.54
C THR A 586 -13.92 3.89 -10.09
N ALA A 587 -12.62 3.68 -9.85
CA ALA A 587 -12.00 2.46 -9.36
C ALA A 587 -12.33 1.20 -10.19
N PHE A 588 -12.01 1.22 -11.50
CA PHE A 588 -12.30 0.11 -12.44
C PHE A 588 -11.84 -1.26 -11.91
N SER A 589 -10.68 -1.32 -11.23
CA SER A 589 -10.13 -2.56 -10.64
C SER A 589 -11.05 -3.20 -9.60
N SER A 590 -11.77 -2.40 -8.82
CA SER A 590 -12.62 -2.85 -7.71
C SER A 590 -14.03 -3.31 -8.14
N LYS A 591 -14.49 -2.92 -9.33
CA LYS A 591 -15.88 -3.10 -9.78
C LYS A 591 -15.94 -3.75 -11.17
N PRO A 592 -16.25 -5.06 -11.26
CA PRO A 592 -16.25 -5.81 -12.52
C PRO A 592 -17.19 -5.25 -13.59
N VAL A 593 -18.40 -4.82 -13.23
CA VAL A 593 -19.36 -4.17 -14.16
C VAL A 593 -18.73 -2.94 -14.80
N ILE A 594 -17.97 -2.12 -14.06
CA ILE A 594 -17.34 -0.91 -14.64
C ILE A 594 -16.23 -1.33 -15.62
N THR A 595 -15.45 -2.37 -15.30
CA THR A 595 -14.46 -2.94 -16.24
C THR A 595 -15.14 -3.43 -17.54
N ALA A 596 -16.27 -4.14 -17.45
CA ALA A 596 -17.01 -4.59 -18.62
C ALA A 596 -17.61 -3.43 -19.43
N VAL A 597 -18.24 -2.45 -18.77
CA VAL A 597 -18.81 -1.25 -19.42
C VAL A 597 -17.73 -0.46 -20.17
N VAL A 598 -16.54 -0.27 -19.57
CA VAL A 598 -15.41 0.41 -20.23
C VAL A 598 -14.92 -0.37 -21.44
N ILE A 599 -14.76 -1.69 -21.32
CA ILE A 599 -14.37 -2.57 -22.42
C ILE A 599 -15.38 -2.51 -23.57
N VAL A 600 -16.68 -2.65 -23.26
CA VAL A 600 -17.76 -2.62 -24.26
C VAL A 600 -17.86 -1.23 -24.90
N SER A 601 -17.69 -0.14 -24.15
CA SER A 601 -17.67 1.22 -24.68
C SER A 601 -16.53 1.43 -25.69
N ILE A 602 -15.33 0.94 -25.39
CA ILE A 602 -14.17 0.99 -26.31
C ILE A 602 -14.42 0.10 -27.54
N LEU A 603 -15.09 -1.05 -27.38
CA LEU A 603 -15.44 -1.93 -28.50
C LEU A 603 -16.50 -1.30 -29.43
N ILE A 604 -17.58 -0.74 -28.87
CA ILE A 604 -18.62 -0.04 -29.63
C ILE A 604 -18.01 1.14 -30.37
N ALA A 605 -17.18 1.94 -29.71
CA ALA A 605 -16.44 3.03 -30.34
C ALA A 605 -15.54 2.53 -31.49
N ALA A 606 -14.81 1.43 -31.30
CA ALA A 606 -13.97 0.84 -32.36
C ALA A 606 -14.79 0.34 -33.57
N VAL A 607 -15.94 -0.29 -33.32
CA VAL A 607 -16.83 -0.83 -34.36
C VAL A 607 -17.49 0.30 -35.15
N ILE A 608 -18.11 1.27 -34.49
CA ILE A 608 -18.76 2.44 -35.13
C ILE A 608 -17.72 3.25 -35.92
N PHE A 609 -16.56 3.51 -35.34
CA PHE A 609 -15.51 4.28 -36.01
C PHE A 609 -14.92 3.52 -37.21
N SER A 610 -14.91 2.18 -37.18
CA SER A 610 -14.52 1.36 -38.34
C SER A 610 -15.61 1.33 -39.42
N MET A 611 -16.90 1.31 -39.06
CA MET A 611 -17.99 1.44 -40.05
C MET A 611 -17.97 2.81 -40.74
N ILE A 612 -17.60 3.89 -40.04
CA ILE A 612 -17.57 5.24 -40.63
C ILE A 612 -16.28 5.48 -41.43
N TYR A 613 -15.11 5.14 -40.89
CA TYR A 613 -13.81 5.57 -41.42
C TYR A 613 -12.97 4.41 -42.01
N GLN A 614 -12.23 4.70 -43.08
CA GLN A 614 -11.41 3.74 -43.82
C GLN A 614 -10.40 2.97 -42.95
N ARG A 615 -10.24 1.65 -43.21
CA ARG A 615 -9.25 0.76 -42.59
C ARG A 615 -9.21 0.89 -41.06
N ARG A 616 -8.06 0.69 -40.39
CA ARG A 616 -7.93 0.79 -38.92
C ARG A 616 -7.67 2.22 -38.42
N SER A 617 -8.44 3.20 -38.93
CA SER A 617 -8.29 4.62 -38.52
C SER A 617 -8.46 4.82 -37.01
N PHE A 618 -9.35 4.08 -36.35
CA PHE A 618 -9.50 4.07 -34.89
C PHE A 618 -8.18 3.73 -34.17
N CYS A 619 -7.52 2.64 -34.58
CA CYS A 619 -6.27 2.16 -33.99
C CYS A 619 -5.08 3.12 -34.24
N ARG A 620 -5.12 3.92 -35.31
CA ARG A 620 -4.06 4.90 -35.63
C ARG A 620 -4.23 6.24 -34.90
N HIS A 621 -5.46 6.66 -34.61
CA HIS A 621 -5.72 8.05 -34.18
C HIS A 621 -6.56 8.23 -32.92
N ILE A 622 -7.40 7.26 -32.51
CA ILE A 622 -8.37 7.43 -31.41
C ILE A 622 -8.18 6.44 -30.25
N CYS A 623 -7.79 5.19 -30.54
CA CYS A 623 -7.66 4.13 -29.55
C CYS A 623 -6.82 4.58 -28.34
N PRO A 624 -7.35 4.58 -27.09
CA PRO A 624 -6.71 5.20 -25.93
C PRO A 624 -5.28 4.68 -25.68
N ILE A 625 -5.14 3.35 -25.54
CA ILE A 625 -3.84 2.72 -25.33
C ILE A 625 -2.87 2.93 -26.50
N GLY A 626 -3.34 3.32 -27.69
CA GLY A 626 -2.55 3.42 -28.92
C GLY A 626 -1.29 4.29 -28.80
N ALA A 627 -1.37 5.43 -28.09
CA ALA A 627 -0.21 6.29 -27.86
C ALA A 627 0.92 5.54 -27.11
N VAL A 628 0.56 4.89 -25.99
CA VAL A 628 1.48 4.08 -25.16
C VAL A 628 2.20 3.05 -26.03
N ILE A 629 1.42 2.23 -26.76
CA ILE A 629 1.94 1.12 -27.56
C ILE A 629 2.81 1.64 -28.71
N GLY A 630 2.47 2.79 -29.30
CA GLY A 630 3.25 3.41 -30.37
C GLY A 630 4.61 3.88 -29.90
N ILE A 631 4.63 4.78 -28.91
CA ILE A 631 5.85 5.36 -28.35
C ILE A 631 6.78 4.28 -27.77
N TYR A 632 6.24 3.29 -27.04
CA TYR A 632 7.07 2.24 -26.44
C TYR A 632 7.67 1.29 -27.49
N SER A 633 6.99 1.05 -28.61
CA SER A 633 7.50 0.17 -29.68
C SER A 633 8.75 0.70 -30.40
N MET A 634 9.09 1.98 -30.22
CA MET A 634 10.36 2.58 -30.68
C MET A 634 11.58 1.94 -29.99
N VAL A 635 11.41 1.37 -28.79
CA VAL A 635 12.46 0.62 -28.08
C VAL A 635 12.68 -0.76 -28.70
N SER A 636 11.66 -1.37 -29.32
CA SER A 636 11.70 -2.79 -29.70
C SER A 636 12.89 -3.14 -30.62
N PRO A 637 13.56 -4.28 -30.38
CA PRO A 637 14.62 -4.80 -31.22
C PRO A 637 14.09 -5.46 -32.51
N ILE A 638 12.77 -5.52 -32.73
CA ILE A 638 12.17 -6.03 -33.97
C ILE A 638 11.77 -4.85 -34.87
N GLU A 639 12.20 -4.86 -36.14
CA GLU A 639 11.73 -3.92 -37.17
C GLU A 639 11.26 -4.64 -38.43
N LEU A 640 10.13 -4.22 -39.01
CA LEU A 640 9.73 -4.56 -40.37
C LEU A 640 10.11 -3.39 -41.29
N ARG A 641 10.98 -3.62 -42.27
CA ARG A 641 11.49 -2.58 -43.19
C ARG A 641 11.69 -3.16 -44.60
N ALA A 642 11.95 -2.29 -45.58
CA ALA A 642 12.41 -2.71 -46.91
C ALA A 642 13.71 -3.55 -46.80
N ALA A 643 13.79 -4.65 -47.56
CA ALA A 643 14.95 -5.53 -47.50
C ALA A 643 16.16 -4.91 -48.22
N LYS A 644 15.93 -4.32 -49.39
CA LYS A 644 16.83 -3.38 -50.05
C LYS A 644 16.04 -2.26 -50.74
N GLU A 645 16.68 -1.13 -51.04
CA GLU A 645 16.04 0.03 -51.69
C GLU A 645 15.96 -0.11 -53.22
N ASP A 646 17.05 -0.56 -53.88
CA ASP A 646 17.13 -0.95 -55.30
C ASP A 646 15.97 -1.87 -55.73
N ARG A 647 15.70 -2.91 -54.94
CA ARG A 647 14.64 -3.89 -55.18
C ARG A 647 13.25 -3.36 -54.88
N CYS A 648 13.13 -2.19 -54.25
CA CYS A 648 11.86 -1.49 -54.10
C CYS A 648 11.63 -0.55 -55.29
N THR A 649 12.63 0.23 -55.70
CA THR A 649 12.49 1.17 -56.83
C THR A 649 12.27 0.44 -58.15
N ALA A 650 12.88 -0.74 -58.33
CA ALA A 650 12.76 -1.57 -59.54
C ALA A 650 11.36 -2.18 -59.85
N HIS A 651 10.30 -1.87 -59.09
CA HIS A 651 8.92 -2.24 -59.47
C HIS A 651 7.93 -1.11 -59.17
N GLY A 652 7.03 -0.79 -60.09
CA GLY A 652 6.04 0.28 -59.90
C GLY A 652 5.03 -0.03 -58.80
N GLU A 653 4.46 -1.23 -58.80
CA GLU A 653 3.36 -1.63 -57.92
C GLU A 653 3.70 -1.56 -56.42
N LYS A 654 2.96 -0.76 -55.65
CA LYS A 654 3.12 -0.61 -54.19
C LYS A 654 1.97 -1.22 -53.37
N THR A 655 1.38 -2.31 -53.85
CA THR A 655 0.30 -3.10 -53.20
C THR A 655 0.49 -3.38 -51.70
N CYS A 656 1.73 -3.45 -51.21
CA CYS A 656 2.06 -3.59 -49.80
C CYS A 656 1.59 -2.40 -48.92
N ARG A 657 1.44 -1.20 -49.50
CA ARG A 657 0.81 0.00 -48.91
C ARG A 657 -0.70 -0.16 -48.76
N ASP A 658 -1.35 -0.81 -49.71
CA ASP A 658 -2.80 -0.99 -49.72
C ASP A 658 -3.25 -2.16 -48.87
N ALA A 659 -2.45 -3.23 -48.83
CA ALA A 659 -2.56 -4.28 -47.83
C ALA A 659 -2.33 -3.81 -46.39
N CYS A 660 -1.75 -2.61 -46.17
CA CYS A 660 -1.50 -2.08 -44.84
C CYS A 660 -2.78 -1.51 -44.19
N PRO A 661 -3.29 -2.11 -43.09
CA PRO A 661 -4.51 -1.64 -42.45
C PRO A 661 -4.28 -0.39 -41.59
N MET A 662 -3.03 -0.13 -41.20
CA MET A 662 -2.62 1.04 -40.41
C MET A 662 -2.32 2.28 -41.27
N LEU A 663 -2.61 2.26 -42.57
CA LEU A 663 -2.38 3.37 -43.51
C LEU A 663 -0.89 3.83 -43.55
N GLU A 664 0.03 2.88 -43.37
CA GLU A 664 1.48 3.06 -43.52
C GLU A 664 1.98 2.60 -44.90
N SER A 665 3.11 3.17 -45.35
CA SER A 665 3.86 2.74 -46.54
C SER A 665 5.03 1.85 -46.11
N PRO A 666 4.97 0.50 -46.19
CA PRO A 666 5.97 -0.38 -45.55
C PRO A 666 7.41 -0.27 -46.08
N TYR A 667 7.57 0.34 -47.26
CA TYR A 667 8.85 0.64 -47.89
C TYR A 667 9.44 2.00 -47.47
N GLN A 668 8.68 2.84 -46.77
CA GLN A 668 9.05 4.19 -46.30
C GLN A 668 9.03 4.32 -44.76
N MET A 669 8.52 3.32 -44.02
CA MET A 669 8.55 3.32 -42.56
C MET A 669 10.00 3.40 -42.07
N ASP A 670 10.37 4.47 -41.35
CA ASP A 670 11.64 4.58 -40.64
C ASP A 670 11.53 4.04 -39.20
N ASN A 671 10.38 4.26 -38.55
CA ASN A 671 10.10 3.87 -37.17
C ASN A 671 8.94 2.85 -37.01
N ASN A 672 8.78 2.32 -35.79
CA ASN A 672 7.75 1.34 -35.44
C ASN A 672 6.41 1.94 -34.95
N VAL A 673 6.30 3.26 -34.73
CA VAL A 673 5.23 3.92 -33.94
C VAL A 673 3.82 3.55 -34.42
N TYR A 674 3.62 3.32 -35.72
CA TYR A 674 2.32 2.94 -36.27
C TYR A 674 2.23 1.48 -36.72
N CYS A 675 3.34 0.79 -37.00
CA CYS A 675 3.36 -0.59 -37.49
C CYS A 675 2.83 -1.56 -36.44
N ASN A 676 1.72 -2.26 -36.72
CA ASN A 676 1.11 -3.24 -35.83
C ASN A 676 1.60 -4.69 -36.03
N PHE A 677 2.69 -4.89 -36.76
CA PHE A 677 3.30 -6.20 -37.09
C PHE A 677 2.31 -7.26 -37.62
N CYS A 678 1.20 -6.85 -38.25
CA CYS A 678 0.19 -7.78 -38.76
C CYS A 678 0.56 -8.53 -40.05
N MET A 679 1.73 -8.24 -40.63
CA MET A 679 2.34 -8.89 -41.79
C MET A 679 1.49 -8.96 -43.08
N LYS A 680 0.30 -8.34 -43.16
CA LYS A 680 -0.56 -8.27 -44.38
C LYS A 680 0.24 -7.81 -45.62
N CYS A 681 1.21 -6.92 -45.44
CA CYS A 681 2.08 -6.39 -46.50
C CYS A 681 3.14 -7.37 -47.02
N GLN A 682 3.51 -8.42 -46.27
CA GLN A 682 4.55 -9.38 -46.65
C GLN A 682 4.17 -10.26 -47.86
N PRO A 683 3.01 -10.95 -47.89
CA PRO A 683 2.59 -11.72 -49.06
C PRO A 683 2.11 -10.82 -50.21
N ALA A 684 1.67 -9.59 -49.90
CA ALA A 684 1.19 -8.63 -50.91
C ALA A 684 2.32 -8.00 -51.75
N CYS A 685 3.54 -7.91 -51.23
CA CYS A 685 4.69 -7.29 -51.91
C CYS A 685 5.18 -8.16 -53.09
N PRO A 686 5.07 -7.74 -54.37
CA PRO A 686 5.36 -8.61 -55.52
C PRO A 686 6.84 -9.02 -55.55
N SER A 687 7.74 -8.07 -55.30
CA SER A 687 9.19 -8.28 -55.19
C SER A 687 9.62 -9.05 -53.93
N ARG A 688 8.69 -9.36 -53.02
CA ARG A 688 8.90 -9.97 -51.69
C ARG A 688 9.99 -9.26 -50.87
N ASN A 689 10.11 -7.95 -51.07
CA ASN A 689 11.21 -7.10 -50.60
C ASN A 689 10.98 -6.50 -49.19
N LEU A 690 10.30 -7.23 -48.32
CA LEU A 690 10.11 -6.85 -46.91
C LEU A 690 10.83 -7.85 -45.99
N SER A 691 11.44 -7.33 -44.93
CA SER A 691 12.43 -7.98 -44.08
C SER A 691 12.10 -7.73 -42.61
N LEU A 692 12.04 -8.78 -41.78
CA LEU A 692 11.76 -8.67 -40.34
C LEU A 692 13.05 -8.88 -39.57
N ARG A 693 13.65 -7.78 -39.12
CA ARG A 693 15.04 -7.73 -38.65
C ARG A 693 15.13 -7.59 -37.14
N LEU A 694 16.10 -8.29 -36.56
CA LEU A 694 16.62 -7.95 -35.24
C LEU A 694 17.61 -6.79 -35.33
N ARG A 695 17.49 -5.81 -34.42
CA ARG A 695 18.28 -4.57 -34.35
C ARG A 695 18.63 -4.22 -32.90
N THR A 696 19.44 -3.19 -32.71
CA THR A 696 19.72 -2.63 -31.37
C THR A 696 18.47 -1.96 -30.76
N PHE A 697 18.24 -2.17 -29.46
CA PHE A 697 17.14 -1.51 -28.74
C PHE A 697 17.20 0.02 -28.90
N GLY A 698 16.02 0.64 -28.98
CA GLY A 698 15.89 2.11 -29.03
C GLY A 698 16.33 2.75 -30.35
N LYS A 699 16.61 1.97 -31.40
CA LYS A 699 17.10 2.49 -32.70
C LYS A 699 16.22 3.61 -33.24
N ASP A 700 14.90 3.48 -33.23
CA ASP A 700 13.98 4.52 -33.75
C ASP A 700 14.14 5.86 -33.00
N ILE A 701 14.49 5.84 -31.71
CA ILE A 701 14.56 7.04 -30.86
C ILE A 701 15.71 7.97 -31.29
N TYR A 702 16.80 7.40 -31.83
CA TYR A 702 17.98 8.15 -32.27
C TYR A 702 18.23 8.11 -33.79
N ASP A 703 17.68 7.13 -34.53
CA ASP A 703 17.85 7.00 -35.99
C ASP A 703 16.68 7.56 -36.83
N SER A 704 15.46 7.71 -36.28
CA SER A 704 14.26 8.12 -37.06
C SER A 704 14.40 9.51 -37.68
N LEU A 705 13.95 9.63 -38.94
CA LEU A 705 13.97 10.87 -39.71
C LEU A 705 12.70 11.68 -39.43
N HIS A 706 11.54 11.02 -39.43
CA HIS A 706 10.27 11.62 -39.03
C HIS A 706 10.16 11.70 -37.50
N LYS A 707 9.70 12.85 -37.01
CA LYS A 707 9.34 13.10 -35.60
C LYS A 707 8.18 14.09 -35.55
N SER A 708 7.02 13.69 -35.02
CA SER A 708 5.91 14.61 -34.81
C SER A 708 6.04 15.35 -33.48
N CYS A 709 5.69 16.65 -33.47
CA CYS A 709 5.50 17.38 -32.21
C CYS A 709 4.40 16.73 -31.33
N SER A 710 3.42 16.04 -31.93
CA SER A 710 2.38 15.30 -31.19
C SER A 710 2.89 14.01 -30.54
N GLU A 711 3.87 13.33 -31.15
CA GLU A 711 4.55 12.16 -30.59
C GLU A 711 5.54 12.56 -29.50
N ALA A 712 6.25 13.68 -29.68
CA ALA A 712 7.09 14.29 -28.65
C ALA A 712 6.27 14.66 -27.40
N LEU A 713 5.13 15.35 -27.56
CA LEU A 713 4.19 15.62 -26.49
C LEU A 713 3.68 14.32 -25.84
N ALA A 714 3.25 13.34 -26.64
CA ALA A 714 2.80 12.04 -26.13
C ALA A 714 3.85 11.37 -25.24
N SER A 715 5.12 11.35 -25.64
CA SER A 715 6.20 10.72 -24.87
C SER A 715 6.37 11.29 -23.45
N LEU A 716 6.13 12.59 -23.26
CA LEU A 716 6.24 13.27 -21.97
C LEU A 716 4.94 13.28 -21.16
N PHE A 717 3.78 13.31 -21.82
CA PHE A 717 2.50 13.05 -21.16
C PHE A 717 2.44 11.62 -20.59
N LEU A 718 2.94 10.64 -21.33
CA LEU A 718 3.05 9.25 -20.85
C LEU A 718 3.96 9.13 -19.62
N LEU A 719 5.08 9.87 -19.59
CA LEU A 719 5.93 9.97 -18.40
C LEU A 719 5.16 10.57 -17.21
N GLY A 720 4.41 11.65 -17.42
CA GLY A 720 3.57 12.27 -16.38
C GLY A 720 2.47 11.37 -15.83
N VAL A 721 1.79 10.61 -16.70
CA VAL A 721 0.78 9.60 -16.28
C VAL A 721 1.42 8.53 -15.40
N VAL A 722 2.56 7.96 -15.80
CA VAL A 722 3.21 6.91 -15.01
C VAL A 722 3.76 7.46 -13.68
N ILE A 723 4.24 8.71 -13.65
CA ILE A 723 4.62 9.39 -12.40
C ILE A 723 3.43 9.50 -11.45
N VAL A 724 2.25 9.96 -11.91
CA VAL A 724 1.11 10.14 -11.00
C VAL A 724 0.45 8.82 -10.59
N GLU A 725 0.38 7.81 -11.47
CA GLU A 725 -0.10 6.46 -11.10
C GLU A 725 0.79 5.81 -10.05
N THR A 726 2.12 5.99 -10.16
CA THR A 726 3.05 5.54 -9.12
C THR A 726 2.82 6.32 -7.81
N LEU A 727 2.81 7.66 -7.88
CA LEU A 727 2.65 8.54 -6.72
C LEU A 727 1.34 8.30 -5.96
N ALA A 728 0.23 8.08 -6.68
CA ALA A 728 -1.11 7.89 -6.11
C ALA A 728 -1.24 6.62 -5.27
N MET A 729 -0.38 5.62 -5.50
CA MET A 729 -0.32 4.40 -4.70
C MET A 729 0.72 4.48 -3.56
N THR A 730 1.51 5.55 -3.44
CA THR A 730 2.48 5.71 -2.34
C THR A 730 1.86 6.25 -1.04
N SER A 731 2.52 5.99 0.09
CA SER A 731 2.20 6.59 1.39
C SER A 731 2.07 8.13 1.35
N SER A 732 2.84 8.81 0.50
CA SER A 732 2.81 10.27 0.35
C SER A 732 1.54 10.82 -0.32
N TRP A 733 0.69 9.98 -0.93
CA TRP A 733 -0.55 10.44 -1.57
C TRP A 733 -1.58 11.01 -0.59
N ARG A 734 -1.74 10.36 0.57
CA ARG A 734 -2.70 10.82 1.59
C ARG A 734 -2.28 12.19 2.19
N PRO A 735 -1.02 12.40 2.62
CA PRO A 735 -0.52 13.72 3.00
C PRO A 735 -0.64 14.78 1.90
N LEU A 736 -0.23 14.47 0.66
CA LEU A 736 -0.27 15.43 -0.45
C LEU A 736 -1.68 15.97 -0.71
N LYS A 737 -2.69 15.08 -0.71
CA LYS A 737 -4.11 15.50 -0.82
C LYS A 737 -4.56 16.34 0.38
N ALA A 738 -4.17 15.97 1.60
CA ALA A 738 -4.55 16.71 2.80
C ALA A 738 -3.95 18.13 2.81
N THR A 739 -2.66 18.28 2.51
CA THR A 739 -2.00 19.59 2.41
C THR A 739 -2.63 20.46 1.33
N LEU A 740 -2.93 19.91 0.15
CA LEU A 740 -3.59 20.68 -0.92
C LEU A 740 -5.03 21.07 -0.54
N GLY A 741 -5.78 20.19 0.13
CA GLY A 741 -7.11 20.50 0.65
C GLY A 741 -7.10 21.67 1.65
N ILE A 742 -6.15 21.66 2.59
CA ILE A 742 -5.95 22.76 3.55
C ILE A 742 -5.57 24.07 2.84
N TRP A 743 -4.70 24.03 1.84
CA TRP A 743 -4.25 25.23 1.11
C TRP A 743 -5.28 25.81 0.13
N THR A 744 -6.25 25.00 -0.34
CA THR A 744 -7.23 25.41 -1.36
C THR A 744 -8.66 25.52 -0.83
N GLY A 745 -8.93 25.06 0.40
CA GLY A 745 -10.28 24.94 0.94
C GLY A 745 -11.13 23.83 0.29
N ILE A 746 -10.58 23.05 -0.65
CA ILE A 746 -11.33 22.03 -1.39
C ILE A 746 -11.54 20.79 -0.53
N SER A 747 -12.78 20.54 -0.13
CA SER A 747 -13.19 19.34 0.63
C SER A 747 -13.39 18.09 -0.24
N SER A 748 -13.70 18.25 -1.53
CA SER A 748 -14.02 17.13 -2.44
C SER A 748 -12.80 16.25 -2.77
N PRO A 749 -12.77 14.96 -2.36
CA PRO A 749 -11.61 14.09 -2.59
C PRO A 749 -11.36 13.79 -4.06
N ALA A 750 -12.42 13.75 -4.88
CA ALA A 750 -12.36 13.51 -6.32
C ALA A 750 -11.85 14.74 -7.09
N LEU A 751 -12.21 15.96 -6.64
CA LEU A 751 -11.67 17.19 -7.21
C LEU A 751 -10.20 17.36 -6.88
N LEU A 752 -9.79 17.13 -5.62
CA LEU A 752 -8.38 17.10 -5.22
C LEU A 752 -7.56 16.07 -6.01
N TYR A 753 -8.08 14.83 -6.18
CA TYR A 753 -7.45 13.83 -7.04
C TYR A 753 -7.24 14.38 -8.46
N SER A 754 -8.29 14.94 -9.06
CA SER A 754 -8.28 15.43 -10.43
C SER A 754 -7.29 16.57 -10.65
N ILE A 755 -7.24 17.55 -9.74
CA ILE A 755 -6.30 18.67 -9.79
C ILE A 755 -4.85 18.17 -9.76
N ILE A 756 -4.52 17.28 -8.81
CA ILE A 756 -3.16 16.74 -8.71
C ILE A 756 -2.83 15.87 -9.94
N PHE A 757 -3.79 15.07 -10.41
CA PHE A 757 -3.63 14.23 -11.59
C PHE A 757 -3.22 15.04 -12.83
N PHE A 758 -4.02 16.03 -13.23
CA PHE A 758 -3.72 16.82 -14.41
C PHE A 758 -2.45 17.69 -14.22
N PHE A 759 -2.21 18.21 -13.01
CA PHE A 759 -0.98 18.96 -12.71
C PHE A 759 0.29 18.10 -12.88
N VAL A 760 0.34 16.90 -12.27
CA VAL A 760 1.50 16.00 -12.35
C VAL A 760 1.67 15.44 -13.78
N VAL A 761 0.58 15.22 -14.51
CA VAL A 761 0.62 14.81 -15.92
C VAL A 761 1.22 15.90 -16.84
N LEU A 762 0.93 17.17 -16.56
CA LEU A 762 1.49 18.32 -17.31
C LEU A 762 2.93 18.67 -16.92
N LEU A 763 3.34 18.40 -15.68
CA LEU A 763 4.61 18.85 -15.10
C LEU A 763 5.85 18.43 -15.91
N PRO A 764 6.02 17.17 -16.37
CA PRO A 764 7.16 16.79 -17.21
C PRO A 764 7.24 17.56 -18.53
N VAL A 765 6.08 17.85 -19.15
CA VAL A 765 5.98 18.62 -20.40
C VAL A 765 6.40 20.07 -20.17
N GLY A 766 5.86 20.71 -19.13
CA GLY A 766 6.14 22.10 -18.78
C GLY A 766 7.60 22.34 -18.41
N ILE A 767 8.16 21.49 -17.53
CA ILE A 767 9.57 21.56 -17.14
C ILE A 767 10.48 21.32 -18.36
N PHE A 768 10.18 20.33 -19.21
CA PHE A 768 11.02 20.06 -20.38
C PHE A 768 10.97 21.17 -21.43
N TYR A 769 9.81 21.80 -21.64
CA TYR A 769 9.67 22.94 -22.54
C TYR A 769 10.44 24.17 -22.03
N LEU A 770 10.37 24.46 -20.73
CA LEU A 770 11.17 25.50 -20.07
C LEU A 770 12.68 25.22 -20.21
N ILE A 771 13.09 23.96 -20.03
CA ILE A 771 14.48 23.52 -20.22
C ILE A 771 14.93 23.70 -21.68
N CYS A 772 14.09 23.37 -22.66
CA CYS A 772 14.37 23.64 -24.08
C CYS A 772 14.47 25.13 -24.39
N TYR A 773 13.70 25.99 -23.71
CA TYR A 773 13.79 27.44 -23.83
C TYR A 773 15.11 27.99 -23.25
N ILE A 774 15.51 27.52 -22.06
CA ILE A 774 16.81 27.86 -21.45
C ILE A 774 17.95 27.36 -22.34
N LEU A 775 17.86 26.15 -22.91
CA LEU A 775 18.85 25.63 -23.87
C LEU A 775 18.92 26.49 -25.14
N LYS A 776 17.80 26.95 -25.69
CA LYS A 776 17.79 27.95 -26.80
C LYS A 776 18.60 29.19 -26.41
N LEU A 777 18.30 29.79 -25.25
CA LEU A 777 18.99 30.99 -24.78
C LEU A 777 20.50 30.76 -24.62
N TRP A 778 20.90 29.55 -24.21
CA TRP A 778 22.31 29.21 -24.01
C TRP A 778 23.05 28.78 -25.29
N LEU A 779 22.37 28.22 -26.29
CA LEU A 779 22.95 27.85 -27.58
C LEU A 779 23.08 29.06 -28.54
N GLY A 780 22.06 29.92 -28.59
CA GLY A 780 21.97 31.10 -29.45
C GLY A 780 20.55 31.35 -29.94
N LYS A 781 20.03 32.57 -29.76
CA LYS A 781 18.61 32.92 -30.04
C LYS A 781 18.21 32.74 -31.50
N GLU A 782 19.13 33.06 -32.42
CA GLU A 782 18.91 33.03 -33.88
C GLU A 782 18.85 31.60 -34.43
N GLN A 783 19.75 30.72 -33.97
CA GLN A 783 20.00 29.42 -34.58
C GLN A 783 18.96 28.35 -34.21
N PHE A 784 18.24 28.49 -33.10
CA PHE A 784 17.38 27.44 -32.56
C PHE A 784 15.97 27.92 -32.18
N ARG A 785 14.95 27.09 -32.48
CA ARG A 785 13.56 27.28 -32.04
C ARG A 785 13.24 26.29 -30.92
N THR A 786 12.59 26.76 -29.85
CA THR A 786 12.24 25.94 -28.66
C THR A 786 11.45 24.69 -29.04
N GLN A 787 10.43 24.83 -29.89
CA GLN A 787 9.63 23.71 -30.39
C GLN A 787 10.46 22.68 -31.18
N GLY A 788 11.51 23.12 -31.89
CA GLY A 788 12.44 22.24 -32.60
C GLY A 788 13.28 21.41 -31.62
N LEU A 789 13.90 22.06 -30.63
CA LEU A 789 14.64 21.38 -29.56
C LEU A 789 13.73 20.41 -28.78
N PHE A 790 12.51 20.82 -28.45
CA PHE A 790 11.51 19.99 -27.79
C PHE A 790 11.16 18.75 -28.63
N THR A 791 10.78 18.94 -29.90
CA THR A 791 10.38 17.85 -30.80
C THR A 791 11.54 16.89 -31.07
N GLU A 792 12.78 17.39 -31.12
CA GLU A 792 13.95 16.54 -31.32
C GLU A 792 14.29 15.73 -30.06
N PHE A 793 14.34 16.36 -28.88
CA PHE A 793 14.92 15.75 -27.68
C PHE A 793 13.92 15.08 -26.72
N ALA A 794 12.61 15.37 -26.75
CA ALA A 794 11.62 14.75 -25.85
C ALA A 794 11.68 13.21 -25.88
N PHE A 795 11.86 12.63 -27.08
CA PHE A 795 11.99 11.19 -27.29
C PHE A 795 13.14 10.53 -26.48
N LEU A 796 14.16 11.28 -26.04
CA LEU A 796 15.27 10.74 -25.23
C LEU A 796 14.83 10.11 -23.90
N PHE A 797 13.67 10.50 -23.38
CA PHE A 797 13.19 10.08 -22.06
C PHE A 797 12.18 8.92 -22.11
N ILE A 798 11.88 8.41 -23.31
CA ILE A 798 11.09 7.18 -23.51
C ILE A 798 11.66 5.98 -22.74
N PRO A 799 12.98 5.69 -22.73
CA PRO A 799 13.55 4.60 -21.93
C PRO A 799 13.27 4.74 -20.43
N MET A 800 13.27 5.96 -19.89
CA MET A 800 13.01 6.21 -18.47
C MET A 800 11.52 6.14 -18.11
N GLY A 801 10.64 6.65 -18.98
CA GLY A 801 9.20 6.47 -18.81
C GLY A 801 8.80 4.99 -18.83
N ILE A 802 9.44 4.20 -19.71
CA ILE A 802 9.30 2.74 -19.74
C ILE A 802 9.87 2.11 -18.46
N ALA A 803 11.06 2.52 -18.02
CA ALA A 803 11.68 1.96 -16.82
C ALA A 803 10.82 2.18 -15.56
N LEU A 804 10.28 3.39 -15.37
CA LEU A 804 9.34 3.65 -14.28
C LEU A 804 8.06 2.81 -14.41
N HIS A 805 7.52 2.66 -15.62
CA HIS A 805 6.28 1.91 -15.83
C HIS A 805 6.48 0.41 -15.58
N LEU A 806 7.63 -0.16 -15.97
CA LEU A 806 8.03 -1.52 -15.61
C LEU A 806 8.21 -1.68 -14.10
N ALA A 807 8.97 -0.77 -13.46
CA ALA A 807 9.25 -0.84 -12.03
C ALA A 807 7.98 -0.67 -11.17
N HIS A 808 7.00 0.13 -11.60
CA HIS A 808 5.69 0.15 -10.98
C HIS A 808 4.96 -1.21 -11.13
N ASN A 809 4.82 -1.72 -12.36
CA ASN A 809 4.04 -2.95 -12.62
C ASN A 809 4.67 -4.23 -12.04
N ILE A 810 6.00 -4.29 -11.86
CA ILE A 810 6.67 -5.50 -11.37
C ILE A 810 6.27 -5.85 -9.93
N GLN A 811 5.90 -4.86 -9.11
CA GLN A 811 5.34 -5.12 -7.77
C GLN A 811 3.97 -5.79 -7.87
N HIS A 812 3.05 -5.26 -8.69
CA HIS A 812 1.72 -5.84 -8.88
C HIS A 812 1.80 -7.25 -9.48
N LEU A 813 2.67 -7.45 -10.48
CA LEU A 813 2.83 -8.76 -11.13
C LEU A 813 3.30 -9.86 -10.17
N PHE A 814 4.24 -9.58 -9.27
CA PHE A 814 4.76 -10.59 -8.33
C PHE A 814 4.03 -10.66 -6.98
N ILE A 815 3.32 -9.61 -6.55
CA ILE A 815 2.51 -9.65 -5.32
C ILE A 815 1.08 -10.09 -5.57
N GLU A 816 0.39 -9.47 -6.53
CA GLU A 816 -1.03 -9.71 -6.80
C GLU A 816 -1.25 -10.82 -7.85
N GLY A 817 -0.25 -11.11 -8.69
CA GLY A 817 -0.31 -12.15 -9.72
C GLY A 817 -0.87 -13.50 -9.23
N PRO A 818 -0.50 -14.01 -8.04
CA PRO A 818 -1.08 -15.23 -7.47
C PRO A 818 -2.61 -15.23 -7.30
N ILE A 819 -3.27 -14.08 -7.14
CA ILE A 819 -4.74 -13.95 -6.99
C ILE A 819 -5.48 -14.47 -8.25
N VAL A 820 -4.79 -14.53 -9.39
CA VAL A 820 -5.27 -15.21 -10.61
C VAL A 820 -5.70 -16.66 -10.33
N VAL A 821 -5.02 -17.37 -9.42
CA VAL A 821 -5.29 -18.79 -9.12
C VAL A 821 -6.65 -18.99 -8.44
N PRO A 822 -6.95 -18.44 -7.25
CA PRO A 822 -8.27 -18.61 -6.62
C PRO A 822 -9.41 -18.00 -7.45
N ALA A 823 -9.16 -16.89 -8.18
CA ALA A 823 -10.14 -16.36 -9.14
C ALA A 823 -10.48 -17.37 -10.26
N THR A 824 -9.46 -18.06 -10.79
CA THR A 824 -9.65 -19.13 -11.79
C THR A 824 -10.38 -20.33 -11.20
N VAL A 825 -9.95 -20.82 -10.02
CA VAL A 825 -10.57 -21.99 -9.37
C VAL A 825 -12.03 -21.71 -9.02
N ARG A 826 -12.36 -20.55 -8.43
CA ARG A 826 -13.75 -20.21 -8.05
C ARG A 826 -14.68 -20.07 -9.25
N PHE A 827 -14.18 -19.66 -10.41
CA PHE A 827 -14.94 -19.68 -11.66
C PHE A 827 -15.17 -21.12 -12.15
N LEU A 828 -14.10 -21.94 -12.19
CA LEU A 828 -14.20 -23.34 -12.60
C LEU A 828 -15.21 -24.11 -11.73
N GLN A 829 -15.19 -23.88 -10.41
CA GLN A 829 -16.13 -24.47 -9.47
C GLN A 829 -17.57 -24.01 -9.70
N GLY A 830 -17.77 -22.72 -10.05
CA GLY A 830 -19.08 -22.19 -10.46
C GLY A 830 -19.65 -22.81 -11.74
N ILE A 831 -18.83 -23.52 -12.53
CA ILE A 831 -19.25 -24.33 -13.69
C ILE A 831 -19.04 -25.85 -13.45
N GLY A 832 -18.93 -26.28 -12.19
CA GLY A 832 -18.86 -27.70 -11.78
C GLY A 832 -17.48 -28.37 -11.92
N ILE A 833 -16.44 -27.63 -12.32
CA ILE A 833 -15.09 -28.15 -12.54
C ILE A 833 -14.21 -27.93 -11.30
N GLY A 834 -13.65 -29.01 -10.73
CA GLY A 834 -12.69 -28.91 -9.63
C GLY A 834 -13.32 -28.48 -8.30
N THR A 835 -14.55 -28.91 -8.02
CA THR A 835 -15.30 -28.64 -6.77
C THR A 835 -14.58 -29.08 -5.50
N SER A 836 -13.60 -29.98 -5.58
CA SER A 836 -12.73 -30.41 -4.49
C SER A 836 -11.47 -29.54 -4.25
N LEU A 837 -11.22 -28.51 -5.06
CA LEU A 837 -10.05 -27.65 -4.93
C LEU A 837 -10.24 -26.58 -3.84
N PHE A 838 -9.22 -26.36 -3.00
CA PHE A 838 -9.29 -25.36 -1.94
C PHE A 838 -9.13 -23.91 -2.46
N LEU A 839 -10.04 -23.03 -2.06
CA LEU A 839 -9.98 -21.59 -2.37
C LEU A 839 -9.18 -20.81 -1.34
N ASN A 840 -7.85 -20.87 -1.42
CA ASN A 840 -7.02 -19.88 -0.73
C ASN A 840 -7.12 -18.53 -1.48
N TRP A 841 -7.93 -17.60 -0.97
CA TRP A 841 -7.98 -16.22 -1.48
C TRP A 841 -6.78 -15.36 -1.08
N ASN A 842 -5.91 -15.89 -0.22
CA ASN A 842 -4.73 -15.23 0.33
C ASN A 842 -3.43 -15.96 -0.10
N PRO A 843 -3.20 -16.25 -1.40
CA PRO A 843 -1.97 -16.91 -1.84
C PRO A 843 -0.71 -16.06 -1.54
N PRO A 844 0.42 -16.69 -1.19
CA PRO A 844 1.67 -15.98 -0.96
C PRO A 844 2.19 -15.32 -2.26
N PRO A 845 2.90 -14.17 -2.18
CA PRO A 845 3.49 -13.51 -3.34
C PRO A 845 4.62 -14.35 -3.94
N LEU A 846 4.81 -14.25 -5.26
CA LEU A 846 5.84 -15.00 -6.00
C LEU A 846 7.28 -14.59 -5.64
N LEU A 847 7.48 -13.36 -5.16
CA LEU A 847 8.77 -12.84 -4.71
C LEU A 847 8.62 -12.01 -3.44
N GLY A 848 9.67 -12.02 -2.62
CA GLY A 848 9.78 -11.16 -1.43
C GLY A 848 9.90 -9.67 -1.79
N LEU A 849 9.55 -8.81 -0.83
CA LEU A 849 9.57 -7.36 -1.01
C LEU A 849 10.97 -6.76 -1.23
N GLU A 850 12.04 -7.40 -0.75
CA GLU A 850 13.40 -6.95 -1.02
C GLU A 850 13.86 -7.28 -2.45
N PRO A 851 13.75 -8.54 -2.97
CA PRO A 851 13.98 -8.83 -4.39
C PRO A 851 13.21 -7.92 -5.35
N ILE A 852 11.91 -7.69 -5.11
CA ILE A 852 11.10 -6.78 -5.93
C ILE A 852 11.72 -5.38 -5.95
N PHE A 853 12.06 -4.82 -4.78
CA PHE A 853 12.69 -3.50 -4.68
C PHE A 853 14.05 -3.41 -5.41
N PHE A 854 14.91 -4.43 -5.30
CA PHE A 854 16.17 -4.46 -6.03
C PHE A 854 15.97 -4.50 -7.55
N ILE A 855 15.01 -5.27 -8.06
CA ILE A 855 14.71 -5.34 -9.50
C ILE A 855 14.11 -4.00 -9.97
N GLN A 856 13.21 -3.39 -9.20
CA GLN A 856 12.68 -2.04 -9.48
C GLN A 856 13.81 -1.03 -9.66
N MET A 857 14.74 -0.95 -8.70
CA MET A 857 15.87 -0.02 -8.75
C MET A 857 16.83 -0.32 -9.90
N SER A 858 17.10 -1.59 -10.19
CA SER A 858 17.93 -2.01 -11.32
C SER A 858 17.33 -1.61 -12.68
N ILE A 859 16.00 -1.73 -12.82
CA ILE A 859 15.27 -1.27 -14.01
C ILE A 859 15.39 0.25 -14.18
N ILE A 860 15.21 1.02 -13.10
CA ILE A 860 15.32 2.49 -13.12
C ILE A 860 16.74 2.96 -13.51
N VAL A 861 17.78 2.38 -12.90
CA VAL A 861 19.19 2.71 -13.22
C VAL A 861 19.56 2.27 -14.64
N GLY A 862 19.07 1.11 -15.09
CA GLY A 862 19.19 0.67 -16.48
C GLY A 862 18.52 1.63 -17.47
N GLY A 863 17.35 2.17 -17.13
CA GLY A 863 16.64 3.19 -17.90
C GLY A 863 17.46 4.47 -18.09
N LEU A 864 18.10 4.96 -17.02
CA LEU A 864 19.03 6.10 -17.08
C LEU A 864 20.21 5.82 -18.03
N GLY A 865 20.89 4.68 -17.85
CA GLY A 865 22.02 4.29 -18.71
C GLY A 865 21.63 4.17 -20.18
N PHE A 866 20.43 3.65 -20.46
CA PHE A 866 19.89 3.53 -21.81
C PHE A 866 19.52 4.90 -22.41
N THR A 867 18.92 5.83 -21.64
CA THR A 867 18.72 7.22 -22.08
C THR A 867 20.04 7.92 -22.41
N MET A 868 21.10 7.73 -21.61
CA MET A 868 22.44 8.27 -21.90
C MET A 868 23.02 7.69 -23.21
N PHE A 869 22.90 6.37 -23.44
CA PHE A 869 23.30 5.73 -24.69
C PHE A 869 22.54 6.27 -25.91
N VAL A 870 21.22 6.42 -25.81
CA VAL A 870 20.37 6.97 -26.88
C VAL A 870 20.76 8.43 -27.16
N MET A 871 21.00 9.24 -26.12
CA MET A 871 21.46 10.62 -26.25
C MET A 871 22.81 10.73 -26.97
N TYR A 872 23.79 9.89 -26.62
CA TYR A 872 25.07 9.81 -27.32
C TYR A 872 24.90 9.53 -28.81
N ARG A 873 24.13 8.49 -29.14
CA ARG A 873 23.89 8.05 -30.52
C ARG A 873 23.19 9.14 -31.35
N LYS A 874 22.24 9.85 -30.74
CA LYS A 874 21.49 10.94 -31.36
C LYS A 874 22.35 12.17 -31.62
N LEU A 875 23.11 12.62 -30.62
CA LEU A 875 23.97 13.81 -30.75
C LEU A 875 25.16 13.58 -31.69
N ARG A 876 25.72 12.35 -31.81
CA ARG A 876 26.74 12.02 -32.84
C ARG A 876 26.23 12.24 -34.29
N ARG A 877 24.92 12.18 -34.55
CA ARG A 877 24.34 12.42 -35.89
C ARG A 877 24.29 13.90 -36.26
N PHE A 878 24.14 14.81 -35.28
CA PHE A 878 23.87 16.23 -35.54
C PHE A 878 25.07 17.05 -36.03
N ARG A 879 26.30 16.53 -35.90
CA ARG A 879 27.56 17.23 -36.32
C ARG A 879 27.71 18.65 -35.76
N TRP A 880 27.04 19.00 -34.67
CA TRP A 880 27.15 20.31 -34.04
C TRP A 880 28.55 20.56 -33.46
N PRO A 881 29.02 21.82 -33.40
CA PRO A 881 30.25 22.18 -32.70
C PRO A 881 30.28 21.64 -31.27
N LEU A 882 31.45 21.18 -30.80
CA LEU A 882 31.61 20.54 -29.48
C LEU A 882 31.00 21.37 -28.33
N LYS A 883 31.14 22.70 -28.38
CA LYS A 883 30.58 23.64 -27.39
C LYS A 883 29.03 23.62 -27.35
N GLN A 884 28.36 23.35 -28.46
CA GLN A 884 26.90 23.18 -28.51
C GLN A 884 26.47 21.76 -28.08
N ALA A 885 27.23 20.74 -28.49
CA ALA A 885 27.01 19.36 -28.07
C ALA A 885 27.12 19.21 -26.54
N TYR A 886 28.20 19.71 -25.91
CA TYR A 886 28.40 19.63 -24.46
C TYR A 886 27.30 20.37 -23.66
N LYS A 887 26.89 21.57 -24.08
CA LYS A 887 25.75 22.29 -23.48
C LYS A 887 24.47 21.45 -23.49
N THR A 888 24.21 20.78 -24.61
CA THR A 888 23.03 19.92 -24.78
C THR A 888 23.12 18.68 -23.90
N VAL A 889 24.30 18.03 -23.81
CA VAL A 889 24.54 16.90 -22.88
C VAL A 889 24.25 17.30 -21.44
N VAL A 890 24.84 18.40 -20.94
CA VAL A 890 24.64 18.86 -19.55
C VAL A 890 23.15 19.05 -19.24
N VAL A 891 22.42 19.74 -20.13
CA VAL A 891 21.01 20.07 -19.91
C VAL A 891 20.10 18.83 -19.98
N MET A 892 20.35 17.91 -20.93
CA MET A 892 19.56 16.68 -21.06
C MET A 892 19.88 15.66 -19.95
N SER A 893 21.15 15.55 -19.53
CA SER A 893 21.56 14.76 -18.37
C SER A 893 20.96 15.28 -17.06
N LEU A 894 20.79 16.60 -16.91
CA LEU A 894 20.15 17.19 -15.73
C LEU A 894 18.66 16.82 -15.64
N TYR A 895 17.91 16.90 -16.74
CA TYR A 895 16.50 16.45 -16.75
C TYR A 895 16.39 14.94 -16.53
N ALA A 896 17.29 14.14 -17.11
CA ALA A 896 17.38 12.71 -16.84
C ALA A 896 17.64 12.42 -15.35
N LEU A 897 18.55 13.17 -14.71
CA LEU A 897 18.85 13.01 -13.30
C LEU A 897 17.66 13.40 -12.40
N ILE A 898 16.95 14.49 -12.71
CA ILE A 898 15.76 14.89 -11.96
C ILE A 898 14.70 13.79 -12.01
N VAL A 899 14.32 13.34 -13.21
CA VAL A 899 13.27 12.32 -13.37
C VAL A 899 13.67 10.97 -12.76
N VAL A 900 14.96 10.57 -12.81
CA VAL A 900 15.41 9.32 -12.18
C VAL A 900 15.39 9.43 -10.65
N LEU A 901 15.79 10.56 -10.07
CA LEU A 901 15.75 10.76 -8.61
C LEU A 901 14.32 10.81 -8.07
N THR A 902 13.39 11.46 -8.78
CA THR A 902 11.96 11.40 -8.45
C THR A 902 11.42 9.96 -8.53
N SER A 903 11.84 9.20 -9.54
CA SER A 903 11.44 7.79 -9.71
C SER A 903 11.96 6.90 -8.56
N ILE A 904 13.23 7.05 -8.18
CA ILE A 904 13.86 6.33 -7.07
C ILE A 904 13.17 6.69 -5.74
N TYR A 905 12.89 7.97 -5.51
CA TYR A 905 12.19 8.42 -4.31
C TYR A 905 10.78 7.82 -4.19
N MET A 906 9.96 7.90 -5.25
CA MET A 906 8.58 7.36 -5.22
C MET A 906 8.56 5.84 -4.98
N LEU A 907 9.42 5.08 -5.65
CA LEU A 907 9.52 3.62 -5.48
C LEU A 907 10.21 3.20 -4.16
N GLY A 908 10.86 4.13 -3.47
CA GLY A 908 11.37 3.93 -2.10
C GLY A 908 10.29 4.02 -1.01
N LEU A 909 9.12 4.59 -1.33
CA LEU A 909 7.99 4.69 -0.41
C LEU A 909 7.19 3.37 -0.33
N PRO A 910 6.48 3.09 0.77
CA PRO A 910 5.47 2.03 0.81
C PRO A 910 4.38 2.29 -0.25
N MET A 911 4.16 1.32 -1.13
CA MET A 911 3.17 1.39 -2.22
C MET A 911 2.04 0.36 -1.99
N SER A 912 0.78 0.76 -2.21
CA SER A 912 -0.42 -0.08 -2.07
C SER A 912 -0.63 -1.04 -3.25
N ALA A 913 -1.52 -2.01 -3.05
CA ALA A 913 -2.01 -2.88 -4.13
C ALA A 913 -3.17 -2.24 -4.91
N ARG A 914 -3.46 -2.72 -6.13
CA ARG A 914 -4.54 -2.21 -7.02
C ARG A 914 -5.95 -2.55 -6.56
N HIS A 915 -6.08 -3.60 -5.75
CA HIS A 915 -7.37 -4.13 -5.27
C HIS A 915 -7.58 -3.92 -3.77
N VAL A 916 -6.59 -3.38 -3.05
CA VAL A 916 -6.66 -3.10 -1.60
C VAL A 916 -6.68 -1.60 -1.37
N HIS A 917 -7.60 -1.13 -0.51
CA HIS A 917 -7.84 0.27 -0.19
C HIS A 917 -7.90 0.47 1.33
#